data_AF-A0AAV3EI37-F1
#
_entry.id   AF-A0AAV3EI37-F1
#
_cell.length_a   1.000
_cell.length_b   1.000
_cell.length_c   1.000
_cell.angle_alpha   90.00
_cell.angle_beta   90.00
_cell.angle_gamma   90.00
#
_symmetry.space_group_name_H-M   'P 1'
#
loop_
_entity.id
_entity.type
_entity.pdbx_description
1 polymer ?
#
loop_
_entity_poly.entity_id
_entity_poly.type
_entity_poly.pdbx_seq_one_letter_code
_entity_poly.pdbx_strand_id
1 'polypeptide(L)'
;MAKEIKYEMRGAYLCLDAINLNGEFNLIDFRNYITQSYDDFKDSGFNTIFVDISWFIDLNITGKFNDLHKNALEVIVKEGVKRSLDIHGTFSDFHLKGVEIGNLEEYLISLSDKSFIKDKLDCIIKFNDMYYLDPGVHEVRDYLINVIVDIGTKYKFDGIYLDGIIYPKNIDKYTFNDSYSFNTYNEDKLSKENFRRQNVNDFVKVLGDKFKSYKSELKFGIGVNYIWRTFNDDFNGINYEGYSDYDKGAFDSLNICKMGYVNYIVIKIDNSISEISDIESIMCWWEKKFRTHLVDVFVQGEDNILDVITTTRNNSFINGFLCKNFDEIDRLRGLMTTKAVVPRFKSFDSYYTLCDFNITSKLNGNKIEFNILDEGYENTKNILVYKFPYDDLDTENGNYIKDILPSDGLSTNITLNKEDGVYAITKLNYNSIENRIVCAFIVNDEFGLIEERFVDDGPKIINSNIEFMIKSYNKNNEFKFVLEKDGNDVLERDFDKDGLYTFTTDDSGIYKLNVIVSNSKNRENILKFYFSFEVKDKYIVVLDAGHGGDEPGAKTQEDILEKDINLSICNYTSNLLMDSNKVSIKNTRINDIKIDLSDRVKLCSFLGGDIFISIHQNAFDNENANGIETYYYFKENDSKDLCNLIQKNLIDNTDAFDRGVKTSNFVVLRENIIPSVLVECGFITNKNESNNLIDDNYQRNISEAIYRSILSYLGIEEI
;
A
#
# COMPACT_ATOMS: atom_id res chain seq x y z
N MET A 1 42.94 -17.13 18.45
CA MET A 1 43.24 -15.99 17.57
C MET A 1 42.78 -14.73 18.28
N ALA A 2 43.64 -13.74 18.44
CA ALA A 2 43.24 -12.44 18.98
C ALA A 2 42.12 -11.89 18.09
N LYS A 3 40.94 -11.58 18.67
CA LYS A 3 39.91 -10.81 17.95
C LYS A 3 40.57 -9.48 17.60
N GLU A 4 40.70 -9.19 16.30
CA GLU A 4 40.94 -7.84 15.82
C GLU A 4 40.00 -6.88 16.55
N ILE A 5 40.54 -5.76 17.02
CA ILE A 5 39.73 -4.71 17.61
C ILE A 5 38.85 -4.17 16.48
N LYS A 6 37.61 -4.68 16.36
CA LYS A 6 36.61 -4.11 15.46
C LYS A 6 36.29 -2.71 15.97
N TYR A 7 36.70 -1.69 15.22
CA TYR A 7 36.27 -0.32 15.45
C TYR A 7 34.77 -0.22 15.16
N GLU A 8 34.03 0.52 15.99
CA GLU A 8 32.61 0.85 15.79
C GLU A 8 32.46 1.57 14.44
N MET A 9 31.63 1.04 13.54
CA MET A 9 31.28 1.75 12.31
C MET A 9 30.37 2.93 12.67
N ARG A 10 30.80 4.12 12.28
CA ARG A 10 30.04 5.35 12.43
C ARG A 10 29.80 5.89 11.03
N GLY A 11 28.70 5.42 10.44
CA GLY A 11 28.31 5.69 9.07
C GLY A 11 27.45 6.94 8.94
N ALA A 12 27.69 7.73 7.89
CA ALA A 12 26.80 8.81 7.46
C ALA A 12 26.39 8.61 6.00
N TYR A 13 25.11 8.84 5.70
CA TYR A 13 24.60 8.82 4.34
C TYR A 13 24.79 10.19 3.66
N LEU A 14 25.24 10.17 2.41
CA LEU A 14 25.38 11.36 1.57
C LEU A 14 24.59 11.16 0.28
N CYS A 15 23.47 11.88 0.16
CA CYS A 15 22.70 11.95 -1.09
C CYS A 15 23.33 12.96 -2.06
N LEU A 16 23.31 12.65 -3.36
CA LEU A 16 23.82 13.53 -4.41
C LEU A 16 22.72 14.23 -5.23
N ASP A 17 21.44 14.12 -4.85
CA ASP A 17 20.31 14.66 -5.63
C ASP A 17 20.32 16.19 -5.77
N ALA A 18 21.00 16.91 -4.87
CA ALA A 18 21.21 18.36 -5.00
C ALA A 18 22.13 18.75 -6.17
N ILE A 19 22.83 17.77 -6.77
CA ILE A 19 23.71 17.95 -7.91
C ILE A 19 23.02 17.38 -9.14
N ASN A 20 22.87 18.19 -10.18
CA ASN A 20 22.32 17.73 -11.46
C ASN A 20 23.31 16.84 -12.21
N LEU A 21 23.44 15.58 -11.78
CA LEU A 21 24.31 14.58 -12.40
C LEU A 21 23.86 14.18 -13.81
N ASN A 22 22.58 14.38 -14.14
CA ASN A 22 22.04 14.10 -15.47
C ASN A 22 22.27 15.25 -16.47
N GLY A 23 22.67 16.42 -15.99
CA GLY A 23 22.98 17.61 -16.78
C GLY A 23 24.47 17.97 -16.77
N GLU A 24 24.80 19.17 -17.24
CA GLU A 24 26.15 19.70 -17.12
C GLU A 24 26.39 20.18 -15.68
N PHE A 25 27.25 19.47 -14.94
CA PHE A 25 27.74 19.92 -13.65
C PHE A 25 29.23 20.25 -13.71
N ASN A 26 29.66 21.21 -12.88
CA ASN A 26 31.05 21.60 -12.79
C ASN A 26 31.80 20.68 -11.83
N LEU A 27 32.87 20.03 -12.31
CA LEU A 27 33.66 19.08 -11.51
C LEU A 27 34.38 19.75 -10.31
N ILE A 28 34.69 21.05 -10.40
CA ILE A 28 35.29 21.82 -9.30
C ILE A 28 34.26 22.01 -8.18
N ASP A 29 33.04 22.43 -8.54
CA ASP A 29 31.96 22.61 -7.56
C ASP A 29 31.56 21.28 -6.93
N PHE A 30 31.48 20.22 -7.73
CA PHE A 30 31.29 18.84 -7.25
C PHE A 30 32.37 18.45 -6.23
N ARG A 31 33.64 18.70 -6.55
CA ARG A 31 34.74 18.41 -5.61
C ARG A 31 34.62 19.24 -4.33
N ASN A 32 34.28 20.51 -4.43
CA ASN A 32 34.12 21.38 -3.26
C ASN A 32 32.99 20.87 -2.35
N TYR A 33 31.86 20.47 -2.94
CA TYR A 33 30.75 19.86 -2.20
C TYR A 33 31.19 18.58 -1.47
N ILE A 34 31.79 17.62 -2.17
CA ILE A 34 32.28 16.37 -1.56
C ILE A 34 33.30 16.65 -0.44
N THR A 35 34.24 17.56 -0.70
CA THR A 35 35.28 17.96 0.26
C THR A 35 34.65 18.51 1.53
N GLN A 36 33.74 19.48 1.40
CA GLN A 36 33.07 20.11 2.53
C GLN A 36 32.24 19.11 3.33
N SER A 37 31.40 18.31 2.66
CA SER A 37 30.60 17.29 3.34
C SER A 37 31.47 16.29 4.10
N TYR A 38 32.59 15.84 3.51
CA TYR A 38 33.47 14.86 4.15
C TYR A 38 34.22 15.45 5.35
N ASP A 39 34.62 16.73 5.28
CA ASP A 39 35.18 17.45 6.42
C ASP A 39 34.14 17.56 7.54
N ASP A 40 32.90 17.95 7.22
CA ASP A 40 31.82 18.07 8.21
C ASP A 40 31.49 16.74 8.89
N PHE A 41 31.43 15.63 8.13
CA PHE A 41 31.21 14.29 8.67
C PHE A 41 32.38 13.85 9.56
N LYS A 42 33.61 14.05 9.09
CA LYS A 42 34.81 13.64 9.83
C LYS A 42 34.97 14.43 11.12
N ASP A 43 34.76 15.73 11.09
CA ASP A 43 34.82 16.61 12.26
C ASP A 43 33.72 16.27 13.27
N SER A 44 32.60 15.74 12.80
CA SER A 44 31.51 15.22 13.64
C SER A 44 31.76 13.80 14.16
N GLY A 45 32.88 13.18 13.78
CA GLY A 45 33.34 11.88 14.30
C GLY A 45 32.90 10.66 13.49
N PHE A 46 32.31 10.83 12.31
CA PHE A 46 32.04 9.72 11.41
C PHE A 46 33.34 9.16 10.83
N ASN A 47 33.38 7.85 10.57
CA ASN A 47 34.53 7.16 9.98
C ASN A 47 34.21 6.46 8.65
N THR A 48 32.92 6.35 8.31
CA THR A 48 32.44 5.69 7.09
C THR A 48 31.40 6.57 6.42
N ILE A 49 31.43 6.71 5.09
CA ILE A 49 30.44 7.46 4.33
C ILE A 49 29.78 6.56 3.29
N PHE A 50 28.46 6.53 3.30
CA PHE A 50 27.60 5.86 2.33
C PHE A 50 27.15 6.88 1.30
N VAL A 51 27.72 6.85 0.09
CA VAL A 51 27.49 7.88 -0.95
C VAL A 51 26.57 7.32 -2.03
N ASP A 52 25.43 7.96 -2.29
CA ASP A 52 24.49 7.50 -3.32
C ASP A 52 25.09 7.61 -4.72
N ILE A 53 25.35 6.44 -5.32
CA ILE A 53 25.89 6.30 -6.67
C ILE A 53 24.84 5.82 -7.69
N SER A 54 23.56 5.75 -7.32
CA SER A 54 22.49 5.24 -8.20
C SER A 54 22.42 6.01 -9.52
N TRP A 55 22.57 7.34 -9.50
CA TRP A 55 22.63 8.15 -10.72
C TRP A 55 23.73 7.72 -11.69
N PHE A 56 24.90 7.28 -11.21
CA PHE A 56 25.97 6.79 -12.09
C PHE A 56 25.61 5.44 -12.74
N ILE A 57 24.84 4.61 -12.04
CA ILE A 57 24.31 3.35 -12.58
C ILE A 57 23.26 3.67 -13.66
N ASP A 58 22.33 4.58 -13.40
CA ASP A 58 21.29 4.99 -14.35
C ASP A 58 21.86 5.64 -15.61
N LEU A 59 22.91 6.44 -15.47
CA LEU A 59 23.64 6.99 -16.61
C LEU A 59 24.28 5.89 -17.48
N ASN A 60 24.69 4.76 -16.90
CA ASN A 60 25.19 3.62 -17.68
C ASN A 60 24.03 2.88 -18.39
N ILE A 61 22.88 2.72 -17.73
CA ILE A 61 21.68 2.11 -18.32
C ILE A 61 21.17 2.93 -19.52
N THR A 62 21.13 4.26 -19.37
CA THR A 62 20.65 5.20 -20.39
C THR A 62 21.70 5.50 -21.48
N GLY A 63 22.92 4.98 -21.35
CA GLY A 63 24.02 5.21 -22.29
C GLY A 63 24.56 6.65 -22.28
N LYS A 64 24.29 7.42 -21.22
CA LYS A 64 24.71 8.82 -21.01
C LYS A 64 25.97 8.94 -20.13
N PHE A 65 26.45 7.85 -19.53
CA PHE A 65 27.69 7.81 -18.75
C PHE A 65 28.91 8.18 -19.59
N ASN A 66 29.77 9.06 -19.08
CA ASN A 66 30.86 9.69 -19.84
C ASN A 66 32.05 10.01 -18.92
N ASP A 67 33.10 10.65 -19.47
CA ASP A 67 34.34 10.92 -18.72
C ASP A 67 34.16 11.90 -17.55
N LEU A 68 33.20 12.84 -17.61
CA LEU A 68 32.87 13.72 -16.49
C LEU A 68 32.38 12.90 -15.29
N HIS A 69 31.48 11.95 -15.54
CA HIS A 69 30.96 11.02 -14.53
C HIS A 69 32.05 10.11 -13.95
N LYS A 70 32.97 9.62 -14.79
CA LYS A 70 34.13 8.85 -14.31
C LYS A 70 34.99 9.66 -13.36
N ASN A 71 35.25 10.93 -13.69
CA ASN A 71 36.04 11.81 -12.85
C ASN A 71 35.34 12.13 -11.52
N ALA A 72 34.01 12.26 -11.51
CA ALA A 72 33.23 12.45 -10.29
C ALA A 72 33.35 11.24 -9.33
N LEU A 73 33.23 10.01 -9.84
CA LEU A 73 33.48 8.79 -9.04
C LEU A 73 34.91 8.73 -8.48
N GLU A 74 35.92 9.17 -9.25
CA GLU A 74 37.28 9.29 -8.72
C GLU A 74 37.39 10.32 -7.60
N VAL A 75 36.69 11.45 -7.70
CA VAL A 75 36.67 12.49 -6.67
C VAL A 75 36.08 11.95 -5.37
N ILE A 76 34.91 11.29 -5.43
CA ILE A 76 34.24 10.65 -4.29
C ILE A 76 35.24 9.82 -3.49
N VAL A 77 35.92 8.88 -4.16
CA VAL A 77 36.82 7.96 -3.47
C VAL A 77 38.13 8.62 -3.02
N LYS A 78 38.74 9.47 -3.87
CA LYS A 78 40.03 10.12 -3.55
C LYS A 78 39.90 11.08 -2.36
N GLU A 79 38.79 11.81 -2.23
CA GLU A 79 38.57 12.70 -1.10
C GLU A 79 38.35 11.93 0.22
N GLY A 80 37.78 10.72 0.16
CA GLY A 80 37.65 9.83 1.32
C GLY A 80 39.02 9.32 1.80
N VAL A 81 39.84 8.83 0.87
CA VAL A 81 41.21 8.36 1.16
C VAL A 81 42.07 9.45 1.81
N LYS A 82 42.01 10.69 1.32
CA LYS A 82 42.74 11.84 1.92
C LYS A 82 42.35 12.08 3.38
N ARG A 83 41.14 11.68 3.76
CA ARG A 83 40.57 11.89 5.09
C ARG A 83 40.57 10.65 5.95
N SER A 84 41.10 9.52 5.48
CA SER A 84 41.02 8.24 6.18
C SER A 84 39.57 7.86 6.53
N LEU A 85 38.66 8.08 5.57
CA LEU A 85 37.26 7.68 5.66
C LEU A 85 37.04 6.46 4.77
N ASP A 86 36.34 5.46 5.29
CA ASP A 86 35.87 4.33 4.50
C ASP A 86 34.70 4.80 3.61
N ILE A 87 34.79 4.57 2.29
CA ILE A 87 33.77 5.02 1.34
C ILE A 87 33.00 3.82 0.79
N HIS A 88 31.70 3.82 1.06
CA HIS A 88 30.76 2.82 0.60
C HIS A 88 29.87 3.42 -0.49
N GLY A 89 29.95 2.90 -1.71
CA GLY A 89 29.03 3.29 -2.78
C GLY A 89 27.68 2.65 -2.56
N THR A 90 26.63 3.45 -2.36
CA THR A 90 25.26 2.93 -2.19
C THR A 90 24.44 3.05 -3.45
N PHE A 91 23.63 2.02 -3.71
CA PHE A 91 22.64 2.06 -4.77
C PHE A 91 21.32 1.51 -4.27
N SER A 92 20.24 2.07 -4.79
CA SER A 92 18.88 1.62 -4.53
C SER A 92 18.35 0.85 -5.73
N ASP A 93 17.50 -0.15 -5.45
CA ASP A 93 16.45 -0.71 -6.31
C ASP A 93 16.73 -0.85 -7.82
N PHE A 94 15.65 -1.09 -8.57
CA PHE A 94 15.66 -1.15 -10.03
C PHE A 94 14.97 0.11 -10.60
N HIS A 95 14.86 1.18 -9.81
CA HIS A 95 14.21 2.42 -10.22
C HIS A 95 15.05 3.15 -11.27
N LEU A 96 14.41 3.63 -12.34
CA LEU A 96 15.01 4.51 -13.34
C LEU A 96 14.90 5.96 -12.88
N LYS A 97 15.94 6.51 -12.23
CA LYS A 97 15.90 7.91 -11.79
C LYS A 97 15.85 8.87 -13.00
N GLY A 98 15.11 9.97 -12.84
CA GLY A 98 15.04 11.05 -13.83
C GLY A 98 13.98 10.90 -14.91
N VAL A 99 13.03 9.97 -14.77
CA VAL A 99 11.81 9.92 -15.60
C VAL A 99 10.70 10.70 -14.88
N GLU A 100 10.36 11.90 -15.36
CA GLU A 100 9.26 12.69 -14.78
C GLU A 100 7.88 12.08 -15.14
N ILE A 101 6.91 12.27 -14.24
CA ILE A 101 5.55 11.75 -14.38
C ILE A 101 4.93 12.24 -15.70
N GLY A 102 4.41 11.31 -16.50
CA GLY A 102 3.74 11.61 -17.76
C GLY A 102 4.65 11.81 -18.96
N ASN A 103 5.98 11.66 -18.81
CA ASN A 103 6.94 12.00 -19.86
C ASN A 103 7.83 10.83 -20.35
N LEU A 104 7.32 9.59 -20.30
CA LEU A 104 8.08 8.42 -20.72
C LEU A 104 8.50 8.50 -22.19
N GLU A 105 7.63 9.00 -23.08
CA GLU A 105 7.96 9.11 -24.52
C GLU A 105 9.15 10.04 -24.77
N GLU A 106 9.18 11.24 -24.18
CA GLU A 106 10.34 12.14 -24.32
C GLU A 106 11.59 11.55 -23.66
N TYR A 107 11.42 10.87 -22.52
CA TYR A 107 12.52 10.16 -21.88
C TYR A 107 13.13 9.10 -22.80
N LEU A 108 12.30 8.26 -23.44
CA LEU A 108 12.73 7.23 -24.39
C LEU A 108 13.39 7.82 -25.64
N ILE A 109 12.87 8.95 -26.15
CA ILE A 109 13.49 9.69 -27.25
C ILE A 109 14.86 10.25 -26.84
N SER A 110 15.01 10.65 -25.58
CA SER A 110 16.28 11.20 -25.05
C SER A 110 17.40 10.17 -24.87
N LEU A 111 17.11 8.87 -25.03
CA LEU A 111 18.07 7.81 -24.79
C LEU A 111 19.18 7.79 -25.85
N SER A 112 20.40 7.54 -25.38
CA SER A 112 21.56 7.31 -26.25
C SER A 112 21.38 6.01 -27.04
N ASP A 113 21.98 5.92 -28.23
CA ASP A 113 22.02 4.66 -29.01
C ASP A 113 22.78 3.54 -28.29
N LYS A 114 23.53 3.87 -27.24
CA LYS A 114 24.21 2.89 -26.36
C LYS A 114 23.35 2.44 -25.19
N SER A 115 22.11 2.91 -25.09
CA SER A 115 21.23 2.61 -23.96
C SER A 115 20.78 1.15 -23.98
N PHE A 116 20.90 0.48 -22.84
CA PHE A 116 20.39 -0.87 -22.64
C PHE A 116 18.87 -0.95 -22.75
N ILE A 117 18.16 0.10 -22.32
CA ILE A 117 16.70 0.09 -22.23
C ILE A 117 16.00 0.36 -23.58
N LYS A 118 16.72 0.88 -24.58
CA LYS A 118 16.15 1.24 -25.90
C LYS A 118 15.55 0.03 -26.63
N ASP A 119 16.16 -1.14 -26.48
CA ASP A 119 15.69 -2.40 -27.07
C ASP A 119 14.98 -3.32 -26.05
N LYS A 120 14.71 -2.81 -24.84
CA LYS A 120 14.16 -3.56 -23.70
C LYS A 120 13.01 -2.80 -23.04
N LEU A 121 12.20 -2.09 -23.83
CA LEU A 121 11.06 -1.29 -23.36
C LEU A 121 10.05 -2.14 -22.56
N ASP A 122 9.87 -3.40 -22.95
CA ASP A 122 8.97 -4.35 -22.26
C ASP A 122 9.42 -4.70 -20.83
N CYS A 123 10.65 -4.33 -20.47
CA CYS A 123 11.20 -4.53 -19.13
C CYS A 123 11.00 -3.30 -18.22
N ILE A 124 10.38 -2.22 -18.71
CA ILE A 124 10.10 -1.02 -17.93
C ILE A 124 8.69 -1.15 -17.33
N ILE A 125 8.62 -1.22 -16.00
CA ILE A 125 7.39 -1.30 -15.23
C ILE A 125 7.10 0.05 -14.60
N LYS A 126 5.94 0.60 -14.90
CA LYS A 126 5.41 1.73 -14.17
C LYS A 126 4.76 1.26 -12.87
N PHE A 127 5.13 1.88 -11.76
CA PHE A 127 4.57 1.60 -10.44
C PHE A 127 4.38 2.93 -9.71
N ASN A 128 3.13 3.26 -9.42
CA ASN A 128 2.71 4.61 -9.02
C ASN A 128 3.22 5.66 -10.03
N ASP A 129 3.93 6.67 -9.53
CA ASP A 129 4.50 7.78 -10.29
C ASP A 129 5.93 7.53 -10.76
N MET A 130 6.44 6.31 -10.60
CA MET A 130 7.85 5.96 -10.82
C MET A 130 7.98 4.82 -11.84
N TYR A 131 9.17 4.68 -12.45
CA TYR A 131 9.47 3.64 -13.43
C TYR A 131 10.60 2.75 -12.96
N TYR A 132 10.42 1.44 -13.05
CA TYR A 132 11.37 0.43 -12.60
C TYR A 132 11.75 -0.48 -13.75
N LEU A 133 12.96 -1.01 -13.73
CA LEU A 133 13.31 -2.17 -14.53
C LEU A 133 12.80 -3.44 -13.84
N ASP A 134 12.22 -4.35 -14.61
CA ASP A 134 11.66 -5.60 -14.10
C ASP A 134 12.78 -6.51 -13.56
N PRO A 135 12.87 -6.75 -12.24
CA PRO A 135 13.89 -7.61 -11.67
C PRO A 135 13.71 -9.08 -12.06
N GLY A 136 12.54 -9.47 -12.57
CA GLY A 136 12.28 -10.82 -13.07
C GLY A 136 12.95 -11.15 -14.40
N VAL A 137 13.41 -10.14 -15.15
CA VAL A 137 14.08 -10.35 -16.44
C VAL A 137 15.58 -10.62 -16.23
N HIS A 138 16.06 -11.75 -16.75
CA HIS A 138 17.45 -12.18 -16.55
C HIS A 138 18.46 -11.18 -17.09
N GLU A 139 18.23 -10.65 -18.30
CA GLU A 139 19.15 -9.70 -18.93
C GLU A 139 19.23 -8.36 -18.19
N VAL A 140 18.13 -7.94 -17.54
CA VAL A 140 18.11 -6.74 -16.69
C VAL A 140 19.04 -6.96 -15.50
N ARG A 141 18.88 -8.08 -14.78
CA ARG A 141 19.74 -8.42 -13.63
C ARG A 141 21.20 -8.52 -14.04
N ASP A 142 21.50 -9.23 -15.12
CA ASP A 142 22.87 -9.42 -15.60
C ASP A 142 23.54 -8.10 -15.98
N TYR A 143 22.82 -7.21 -16.67
CA TYR A 143 23.33 -5.90 -17.05
C TYR A 143 23.64 -5.04 -15.82
N LEU A 144 22.68 -4.92 -14.89
CA LEU A 144 22.86 -4.15 -13.65
C LEU A 144 24.03 -4.69 -12.81
N ILE A 145 24.11 -6.01 -12.63
CA ILE A 145 25.23 -6.64 -11.91
C ILE A 145 26.56 -6.26 -12.57
N ASN A 146 26.65 -6.29 -13.89
CA ASN A 146 27.90 -5.95 -14.58
C ASN A 146 28.28 -4.47 -14.40
N VAL A 147 27.32 -3.55 -14.46
CA VAL A 147 27.55 -2.12 -14.20
C VAL A 147 28.02 -1.89 -12.76
N ILE A 148 27.32 -2.49 -11.79
CA ILE A 148 27.63 -2.35 -10.35
C ILE A 148 29.01 -2.94 -10.04
N VAL A 149 29.34 -4.11 -10.61
CA VAL A 149 30.66 -4.73 -10.44
C VAL A 149 31.76 -3.92 -11.11
N ASP A 150 31.55 -3.38 -12.32
CA ASP A 150 32.53 -2.50 -12.97
C ASP A 150 32.83 -1.28 -12.11
N ILE A 151 31.79 -0.57 -11.65
CA ILE A 151 31.96 0.59 -10.77
C ILE A 151 32.65 0.18 -9.46
N GLY A 152 32.15 -0.83 -8.77
CA GLY A 152 32.67 -1.25 -7.46
C GLY A 152 34.11 -1.74 -7.49
N THR A 153 34.56 -2.36 -8.59
CA THR A 153 35.91 -2.92 -8.71
C THR A 153 36.92 -1.96 -9.33
N LYS A 154 36.49 -1.08 -10.23
CA LYS A 154 37.36 -0.11 -10.91
C LYS A 154 37.75 1.07 -10.03
N TYR A 155 36.84 1.51 -9.18
CA TYR A 155 37.08 2.58 -8.22
C TYR A 155 37.46 1.99 -6.85
N LYS A 156 38.27 2.71 -6.06
CA LYS A 156 38.77 2.22 -4.77
C LYS A 156 37.74 2.37 -3.64
N PHE A 157 36.49 1.94 -3.87
CA PHE A 157 35.53 1.83 -2.78
C PHE A 157 36.01 0.79 -1.75
N ASP A 158 35.69 1.04 -0.49
CA ASP A 158 35.89 0.13 0.65
C ASP A 158 34.71 -0.83 0.79
N GLY A 159 33.52 -0.38 0.38
CA GLY A 159 32.35 -1.21 0.26
C GLY A 159 31.37 -0.79 -0.84
N ILE A 160 30.50 -1.72 -1.19
CA ILE A 160 29.30 -1.48 -1.99
C ILE A 160 28.11 -1.90 -1.14
N TYR A 161 27.10 -1.04 -1.09
CA TYR A 161 25.92 -1.19 -0.27
C TYR A 161 24.66 -1.18 -1.13
N LEU A 162 23.88 -2.25 -1.06
CA LEU A 162 22.53 -2.29 -1.61
C LEU A 162 21.57 -1.82 -0.53
N ASP A 163 20.83 -0.72 -0.75
CA ASP A 163 20.00 -0.13 0.31
C ASP A 163 18.81 -1.02 0.75
N GLY A 164 18.53 -2.13 0.06
CA GLY A 164 17.78 -3.27 0.64
C GLY A 164 16.38 -3.51 0.11
N ILE A 165 15.81 -2.56 -0.63
CA ILE A 165 14.51 -2.72 -1.29
C ILE A 165 14.79 -2.85 -2.78
N ILE A 166 14.46 -4.00 -3.36
CA ILE A 166 14.68 -4.29 -4.80
C ILE A 166 13.38 -4.08 -5.58
N TYR A 167 12.27 -4.62 -5.09
CA TYR A 167 10.93 -4.31 -5.56
C TYR A 167 10.36 -3.13 -4.76
N PRO A 168 9.54 -2.26 -5.36
CA PRO A 168 9.01 -1.09 -4.67
C PRO A 168 8.17 -1.44 -3.44
N LYS A 169 8.16 -0.56 -2.43
CA LYS A 169 7.33 -0.72 -1.22
C LYS A 169 5.85 -0.81 -1.59
N ASN A 170 5.10 -1.56 -0.80
CA ASN A 170 3.66 -1.80 -0.96
C ASN A 170 3.29 -2.48 -2.30
N ILE A 171 4.16 -3.36 -2.82
CA ILE A 171 3.91 -4.17 -4.01
C ILE A 171 2.75 -5.19 -3.85
N ASP A 172 2.35 -5.43 -2.61
CA ASP A 172 1.16 -6.16 -2.20
C ASP A 172 -0.12 -5.30 -2.29
N LYS A 173 -0.01 -3.98 -2.03
CA LYS A 173 -1.13 -3.03 -2.16
C LYS A 173 -1.32 -2.50 -3.58
N TYR A 174 -0.22 -2.33 -4.33
CA TYR A 174 -0.22 -1.83 -5.70
C TYR A 174 0.34 -2.88 -6.66
N THR A 175 -0.26 -3.04 -7.83
CA THR A 175 0.17 -4.09 -8.77
C THR A 175 1.47 -3.69 -9.48
N PHE A 176 2.59 -4.29 -9.08
CA PHE A 176 3.80 -4.31 -9.91
C PHE A 176 3.61 -5.29 -11.08
N ASN A 177 3.57 -4.76 -12.30
CA ASN A 177 3.18 -5.53 -13.50
C ASN A 177 4.34 -6.30 -14.14
N ASP A 178 4.86 -7.29 -13.41
CA ASP A 178 5.90 -8.24 -13.82
C ASP A 178 5.32 -9.54 -14.40
N SER A 179 4.10 -9.50 -14.95
CA SER A 179 3.44 -10.70 -15.48
C SER A 179 4.20 -11.30 -16.68
N TYR A 180 4.84 -10.45 -17.49
CA TYR A 180 5.69 -10.91 -18.59
C TYR A 180 6.87 -11.75 -18.07
N SER A 181 7.64 -11.22 -17.12
CA SER A 181 8.79 -11.95 -16.59
C SER A 181 8.37 -13.16 -15.78
N PHE A 182 7.28 -13.07 -15.02
CA PHE A 182 6.70 -14.22 -14.31
C PHE A 182 6.33 -15.35 -15.27
N ASN A 183 5.67 -15.07 -16.40
CA ASN A 183 5.28 -16.12 -17.34
C ASN A 183 6.46 -16.66 -18.17
N THR A 184 7.50 -15.84 -18.37
CA THR A 184 8.64 -16.17 -19.24
C THR A 184 9.78 -16.86 -18.50
N TYR A 185 10.08 -16.41 -17.27
CA TYR A 185 11.28 -16.80 -16.52
C TYR A 185 10.99 -17.66 -15.27
N ASN A 186 9.73 -17.98 -14.96
CA ASN A 186 9.36 -18.84 -13.82
C ASN A 186 9.40 -20.34 -14.17
N GLU A 187 10.59 -20.85 -14.52
CA GLU A 187 10.79 -22.26 -14.90
C GLU A 187 10.43 -23.24 -13.76
N ASP A 188 10.68 -22.81 -12.51
CA ASP A 188 10.42 -23.59 -11.29
C ASP A 188 8.95 -23.62 -10.86
N LYS A 189 8.06 -22.94 -11.60
CA LYS A 189 6.61 -22.86 -11.32
C LYS A 189 6.30 -22.38 -9.91
N LEU A 190 7.08 -21.40 -9.44
CA LEU A 190 6.88 -20.76 -8.14
C LEU A 190 5.59 -19.94 -8.11
N SER A 191 5.06 -19.71 -6.90
CA SER A 191 4.08 -18.64 -6.70
C SER A 191 4.71 -17.29 -7.06
N LYS A 192 3.88 -16.29 -7.38
CA LYS A 192 4.36 -14.97 -7.79
C LYS A 192 5.28 -14.32 -6.75
N GLU A 193 4.94 -14.42 -5.48
CA GLU A 193 5.77 -13.90 -4.38
C GLU A 193 7.10 -14.66 -4.26
N ASN A 194 7.08 -15.99 -4.40
CA ASN A 194 8.30 -16.80 -4.36
C ASN A 194 9.20 -16.56 -5.57
N PHE A 195 8.63 -16.33 -6.75
CA PHE A 195 9.36 -15.91 -7.94
C PHE A 195 10.07 -14.57 -7.71
N ARG A 196 9.35 -13.56 -7.20
CA ARG A 196 9.95 -12.26 -6.85
C ARG A 196 11.09 -12.40 -5.82
N ARG A 197 10.87 -13.17 -4.74
CA ARG A 197 11.90 -13.50 -3.74
C ARG A 197 13.11 -14.19 -4.38
N GLN A 198 12.90 -15.17 -5.26
CA GLN A 198 13.97 -15.87 -5.96
C GLN A 198 14.80 -14.89 -6.80
N ASN A 199 14.15 -13.99 -7.56
CA ASN A 199 14.85 -12.99 -8.36
C ASN A 199 15.73 -12.05 -7.52
N VAL A 200 15.24 -11.62 -6.35
CA VAL A 200 16.04 -10.84 -5.38
C VAL A 200 17.20 -11.65 -4.83
N ASN A 201 16.95 -12.89 -4.40
CA ASN A 201 17.96 -13.78 -3.85
C ASN A 201 19.08 -14.06 -4.85
N ASP A 202 18.74 -14.32 -6.11
CA ASP A 202 19.70 -14.59 -7.18
C ASP A 202 20.51 -13.35 -7.52
N PHE A 203 19.89 -12.17 -7.56
CA PHE A 203 20.60 -10.91 -7.77
C PHE A 203 21.66 -10.68 -6.69
N VAL A 204 21.27 -10.76 -5.40
CA VAL A 204 22.18 -10.54 -4.27
C VAL A 204 23.28 -11.59 -4.22
N LYS A 205 22.93 -12.85 -4.46
CA LYS A 205 23.89 -13.96 -4.51
C LYS A 205 24.95 -13.74 -5.58
N VAL A 206 24.55 -13.50 -6.83
CA VAL A 206 25.48 -13.34 -7.95
C VAL A 206 26.37 -12.12 -7.75
N LEU A 207 25.81 -11.03 -7.22
CA LEU A 207 26.58 -9.83 -6.90
C LEU A 207 27.63 -10.10 -5.81
N GLY A 208 27.23 -10.75 -4.71
CA GLY A 208 28.14 -11.14 -3.62
C GLY A 208 29.24 -12.10 -4.07
N ASP A 209 28.90 -13.11 -4.87
CA ASP A 209 29.86 -14.06 -5.42
C ASP A 209 30.86 -13.38 -6.36
N LYS A 210 30.40 -12.45 -7.22
CA LYS A 210 31.28 -11.64 -8.07
C LYS A 210 32.22 -10.79 -7.22
N PHE A 211 31.75 -10.02 -6.25
CA PHE A 211 32.64 -9.18 -5.43
C PHE A 211 33.68 -9.99 -4.66
N LYS A 212 33.30 -11.12 -4.06
CA LYS A 212 34.24 -12.06 -3.43
C LYS A 212 35.32 -12.55 -4.40
N SER A 213 34.94 -12.83 -5.66
CA SER A 213 35.87 -13.33 -6.68
C SER A 213 36.84 -12.27 -7.21
N TYR A 214 36.39 -11.02 -7.37
CA TYR A 214 37.18 -9.93 -7.96
C TYR A 214 38.11 -9.25 -6.96
N LYS A 215 37.61 -8.97 -5.76
CA LYS A 215 38.34 -8.18 -4.76
C LYS A 215 37.87 -8.58 -3.37
N SER A 216 38.56 -9.55 -2.76
CA SER A 216 38.21 -10.09 -1.43
C SER A 216 38.17 -9.05 -0.30
N GLU A 217 38.81 -7.89 -0.50
CA GLU A 217 38.83 -6.76 0.44
C GLU A 217 37.62 -5.82 0.29
N LEU A 218 36.93 -5.83 -0.86
CA LEU A 218 35.75 -4.99 -1.10
C LEU A 218 34.56 -5.59 -0.36
N LYS A 219 34.02 -4.86 0.62
CA LYS A 219 32.86 -5.31 1.38
C LYS A 219 31.58 -5.16 0.55
N PHE A 220 30.71 -6.15 0.58
CA PHE A 220 29.35 -6.03 0.06
C PHE A 220 28.35 -6.11 1.20
N GLY A 221 27.47 -5.12 1.33
CA GLY A 221 26.44 -5.14 2.35
C GLY A 221 25.05 -4.84 1.81
N ILE A 222 24.04 -5.12 2.62
CA ILE A 222 22.64 -4.97 2.25
C ILE A 222 21.82 -4.36 3.39
N GLY A 223 20.91 -3.45 3.04
CA GLY A 223 19.89 -2.94 3.94
C GLY A 223 18.79 -4.00 4.14
N VAL A 224 18.28 -4.13 5.34
CA VAL A 224 17.15 -5.01 5.65
C VAL A 224 16.14 -4.24 6.47
N ASN A 225 14.85 -4.50 6.28
CA ASN A 225 13.88 -3.90 7.18
C ASN A 225 14.00 -4.53 8.56
N TYR A 226 13.62 -3.77 9.58
CA TYR A 226 13.66 -4.25 10.96
C TYR A 226 12.74 -5.46 11.20
N ILE A 227 11.70 -5.63 10.38
CA ILE A 227 10.82 -6.80 10.34
C ILE A 227 11.17 -7.69 9.16
N TRP A 228 11.70 -8.89 9.43
CA TRP A 228 11.80 -9.93 8.39
C TRP A 228 10.42 -10.51 8.07
N ARG A 229 9.71 -10.97 9.12
CA ARG A 229 8.32 -11.45 9.14
C ARG A 229 7.67 -11.04 10.44
N THR A 230 6.36 -10.84 10.45
CA THR A 230 5.59 -10.66 11.69
C THR A 230 5.42 -12.01 12.40
N PHE A 231 5.15 -11.99 13.70
CA PHE A 231 4.83 -13.20 14.46
C PHE A 231 3.53 -13.86 13.98
N ASN A 232 2.58 -13.04 13.50
CA ASN A 232 1.32 -13.50 12.95
C ASN A 232 1.52 -14.27 11.63
N ASP A 233 2.47 -13.85 10.79
CA ASP A 233 2.81 -14.51 9.52
C ASP A 233 3.75 -15.73 9.69
N ASP A 234 4.57 -15.76 10.74
CA ASP A 234 5.45 -16.87 11.12
C ASP A 234 5.74 -16.81 12.63
N PHE A 235 5.50 -17.88 13.38
CA PHE A 235 5.78 -17.94 14.83
C PHE A 235 7.25 -17.67 15.20
N ASN A 236 8.17 -17.76 14.23
CA ASN A 236 9.58 -17.40 14.39
C ASN A 236 9.88 -15.94 14.07
N GLY A 237 8.90 -15.20 13.54
CA GLY A 237 8.92 -13.79 13.19
C GLY A 237 9.00 -12.87 14.41
N ILE A 238 8.95 -11.57 14.14
CA ILE A 238 9.07 -10.53 15.15
C ILE A 238 7.69 -10.24 15.73
N ASN A 239 7.58 -10.15 17.04
CA ASN A 239 6.35 -9.75 17.73
C ASN A 239 6.16 -8.22 17.64
N TYR A 240 6.03 -7.73 16.42
CA TYR A 240 5.82 -6.34 16.06
C TYR A 240 5.16 -6.31 14.69
N GLU A 241 4.11 -5.52 14.54
CA GLU A 241 3.37 -5.39 13.27
C GLU A 241 3.99 -4.32 12.37
N GLY A 242 3.81 -4.47 11.06
CA GLY A 242 4.29 -3.47 10.10
C GLY A 242 4.69 -4.05 8.75
N TYR A 243 5.55 -3.31 8.06
CA TYR A 243 6.07 -3.73 6.77
C TYR A 243 7.11 -4.84 6.96
N SER A 244 6.92 -6.04 6.40
CA SER A 244 7.92 -7.12 6.49
C SER A 244 8.69 -7.28 5.18
N ASP A 245 10.01 -7.55 5.26
CA ASP A 245 10.83 -7.82 4.07
C ASP A 245 10.27 -9.01 3.28
N TYR A 246 9.89 -10.09 3.97
CA TYR A 246 9.53 -11.35 3.33
C TYR A 246 8.15 -11.31 2.68
N ASP A 247 7.13 -10.85 3.42
CA ASP A 247 5.73 -10.93 3.00
C ASP A 247 5.35 -9.72 2.14
N LYS A 248 5.80 -8.52 2.51
CA LYS A 248 5.43 -7.26 1.82
C LYS A 248 6.54 -6.70 0.93
N GLY A 249 7.79 -7.08 1.15
CA GLY A 249 8.97 -6.63 0.39
C GLY A 249 9.49 -7.58 -0.69
N ALA A 250 8.92 -8.78 -0.78
CA ALA A 250 9.41 -9.84 -1.67
C ALA A 250 10.92 -10.10 -1.52
N PHE A 251 11.44 -10.02 -0.30
CA PHE A 251 12.85 -10.13 0.03
C PHE A 251 13.05 -11.05 1.24
N ASP A 252 13.67 -12.21 1.06
CA ASP A 252 14.00 -13.10 2.19
C ASP A 252 15.31 -12.68 2.86
N SER A 253 15.26 -11.52 3.52
CA SER A 253 16.43 -10.87 4.13
C SER A 253 17.15 -11.79 5.13
N LEU A 254 16.40 -12.52 5.95
CA LEU A 254 16.98 -13.47 6.92
C LEU A 254 17.82 -14.54 6.23
N ASN A 255 17.29 -15.18 5.18
CA ASN A 255 17.98 -16.28 4.52
C ASN A 255 19.19 -15.79 3.73
N ILE A 256 19.07 -14.71 2.96
CA ILE A 256 20.20 -14.09 2.22
C ILE A 256 21.39 -13.83 3.15
N CYS A 257 21.11 -13.29 4.33
CA CYS A 257 22.15 -12.96 5.30
C CYS A 257 22.78 -14.21 5.92
N LYS A 258 22.01 -15.27 6.16
CA LYS A 258 22.52 -16.56 6.67
C LYS A 258 23.38 -17.31 5.65
N MET A 259 23.06 -17.18 4.37
CA MET A 259 23.81 -17.83 3.28
C MET A 259 25.21 -17.21 3.06
N GLY A 260 25.50 -16.08 3.71
CA GLY A 260 26.83 -15.47 3.72
C GLY A 260 27.22 -14.79 2.42
N TYR A 261 26.25 -14.37 1.59
CA TYR A 261 26.51 -13.62 0.36
C TYR A 261 26.99 -12.19 0.60
N VAL A 262 26.68 -11.64 1.77
CA VAL A 262 27.05 -10.29 2.21
C VAL A 262 28.05 -10.34 3.37
N ASN A 263 28.90 -9.31 3.45
CA ASN A 263 29.83 -9.09 4.56
C ASN A 263 29.15 -8.41 5.75
N TYR A 264 28.16 -7.56 5.49
CA TYR A 264 27.45 -6.84 6.54
C TYR A 264 25.99 -6.56 6.18
N ILE A 265 25.17 -6.29 7.19
CA ILE A 265 23.78 -5.85 7.07
C ILE A 265 23.56 -4.52 7.77
N VAL A 266 22.61 -3.75 7.27
CA VAL A 266 22.13 -2.53 7.94
C VAL A 266 20.64 -2.71 8.23
N ILE A 267 20.28 -2.91 9.49
CA ILE A 267 18.89 -3.01 9.92
C ILE A 267 18.30 -1.62 9.96
N LYS A 268 17.27 -1.37 9.15
CA LYS A 268 16.62 -0.07 9.02
C LYS A 268 15.48 0.03 9.99
N ILE A 269 15.57 0.92 10.97
CA ILE A 269 14.49 1.20 11.92
C ILE A 269 13.64 2.34 11.35
N ASP A 270 12.33 2.14 11.26
CA ASP A 270 11.38 3.17 10.81
C ASP A 270 11.24 4.28 11.88
N ASN A 271 10.76 5.47 11.52
CA ASN A 271 10.47 6.55 12.45
C ASN A 271 9.20 6.29 13.29
N SER A 272 8.30 5.42 12.83
CA SER A 272 7.21 4.85 13.67
C SER A 272 7.76 4.08 14.88
N ILE A 273 9.01 3.59 14.73
CA ILE A 273 10.10 3.31 15.68
C ILE A 273 10.15 4.16 16.90
N SER A 274 9.14 4.00 17.74
CA SER A 274 8.97 4.87 18.84
C SER A 274 9.86 4.41 20.02
N GLU A 275 9.55 3.35 20.75
CA GLU A 275 10.21 3.17 22.03
C GLU A 275 11.60 2.53 21.91
N ILE A 276 12.54 2.92 22.78
CA ILE A 276 13.86 2.26 22.89
C ILE A 276 13.67 0.76 23.17
N SER A 277 12.68 0.40 23.99
CA SER A 277 12.29 -0.98 24.31
C SER A 277 11.91 -1.78 23.06
N ASP A 278 11.25 -1.16 22.08
CA ASP A 278 10.91 -1.81 20.82
C ASP A 278 12.17 -2.06 19.99
N ILE A 279 13.05 -1.05 19.90
CA ILE A 279 14.35 -1.18 19.22
C ILE A 279 15.17 -2.29 19.90
N GLU A 280 15.23 -2.35 21.23
CA GLU A 280 15.91 -3.40 21.98
C GLU A 280 15.32 -4.79 21.71
N SER A 281 13.99 -4.90 21.64
CA SER A 281 13.29 -6.15 21.35
C SER A 281 13.58 -6.67 19.94
N ILE A 282 13.54 -5.78 18.96
CA ILE A 282 13.93 -6.05 17.56
C ILE A 282 15.40 -6.50 17.52
N MET A 283 16.30 -5.77 18.17
CA MET A 283 17.72 -6.14 18.20
C MET A 283 17.96 -7.50 18.87
N CYS A 284 17.27 -7.80 19.96
CA CYS A 284 17.32 -9.11 20.60
C CYS A 284 16.84 -10.22 19.67
N TRP A 285 15.83 -9.95 18.83
CA TRP A 285 15.37 -10.92 17.84
C TRP A 285 16.44 -11.17 16.77
N TRP A 286 17.01 -10.12 16.17
CA TRP A 286 18.06 -10.24 15.17
C TRP A 286 19.31 -10.93 15.75
N GLU A 287 19.74 -10.58 16.95
CA GLU A 287 20.83 -11.27 17.64
C GLU A 287 20.56 -12.77 17.75
N LYS A 288 19.37 -13.17 18.25
CA LYS A 288 19.00 -14.60 18.38
C LYS A 288 19.09 -15.34 17.04
N LYS A 289 18.77 -14.70 15.93
CA LYS A 289 18.81 -15.33 14.59
C LYS A 289 20.22 -15.40 14.00
N PHE A 290 21.11 -14.47 14.36
CA PHE A 290 22.41 -14.27 13.69
C PHE A 290 23.64 -14.53 14.55
N ARG A 291 23.51 -14.76 15.86
CA ARG A 291 24.64 -14.92 16.80
C ARG A 291 25.70 -15.95 16.37
N THR A 292 25.35 -16.91 15.51
CA THR A 292 26.26 -17.95 14.98
C THR A 292 26.85 -17.65 13.60
N HIS A 293 26.54 -16.51 12.98
CA HIS A 293 26.94 -16.17 11.60
C HIS A 293 28.01 -15.07 11.59
N LEU A 294 28.88 -15.09 10.58
CA LEU A 294 30.01 -14.15 10.40
C LEU A 294 29.59 -12.96 9.54
N VAL A 295 28.56 -12.21 9.97
CA VAL A 295 28.07 -11.00 9.28
C VAL A 295 28.12 -9.84 10.26
N ASP A 296 28.65 -8.70 9.79
CA ASP A 296 28.67 -7.48 10.60
C ASP A 296 27.28 -6.83 10.59
N VAL A 297 26.82 -6.38 11.75
CA VAL A 297 25.44 -5.88 11.90
C VAL A 297 25.49 -4.43 12.30
N PHE A 298 24.89 -3.57 11.49
CA PHE A 298 24.73 -2.16 11.75
C PHE A 298 23.25 -1.81 11.85
N VAL A 299 22.93 -0.69 12.50
CA VAL A 299 21.55 -0.20 12.60
C VAL A 299 21.46 1.20 12.02
N GLN A 300 20.51 1.42 11.13
CA GLN A 300 20.22 2.74 10.61
C GLN A 300 19.15 3.41 11.46
N GLY A 301 19.41 4.67 11.83
CA GLY A 301 18.40 5.57 12.39
C GLY A 301 18.22 6.80 11.51
N GLU A 302 17.00 7.33 11.53
CA GLU A 302 16.68 8.66 11.00
C GLU A 302 16.38 9.57 12.21
N ASP A 303 15.17 10.07 12.41
CA ASP A 303 14.84 10.99 13.51
C ASP A 303 15.01 10.36 14.92
N ASN A 304 15.08 9.03 14.97
CA ASN A 304 15.33 8.23 16.18
C ASN A 304 16.82 7.87 16.38
N ILE A 305 17.76 8.50 15.66
CA ILE A 305 19.18 8.12 15.68
C ILE A 305 19.81 8.10 17.07
N LEU A 306 19.35 8.95 17.99
CA LEU A 306 19.83 8.98 19.38
C LEU A 306 19.47 7.71 20.15
N ASP A 307 18.25 7.24 19.96
CA ASP A 307 17.73 6.01 20.55
C ASP A 307 18.48 4.81 19.95
N VAL A 308 18.69 4.82 18.63
CA VAL A 308 19.50 3.82 17.91
C VAL A 308 20.95 3.78 18.42
N ILE A 309 21.64 4.91 18.55
CA ILE A 309 23.02 4.96 19.06
C ILE A 309 23.09 4.44 20.50
N THR A 310 22.09 4.78 21.32
CA THR A 310 22.04 4.35 22.72
C THR A 310 21.88 2.83 22.81
N THR A 311 20.94 2.27 22.05
CA THR A 311 20.68 0.83 22.01
C THR A 311 21.85 0.05 21.40
N THR A 312 22.41 0.54 20.29
CA THR A 312 23.54 -0.13 19.60
C THR A 312 24.75 -0.29 20.52
N ARG A 313 25.11 0.74 21.28
CA ARG A 313 26.26 0.69 22.20
C ARG A 313 26.05 -0.20 23.41
N ASN A 314 24.81 -0.47 23.78
CA ASN A 314 24.47 -1.40 24.86
C ASN A 314 24.42 -2.87 24.39
N ASN A 315 24.46 -3.13 23.07
CA ASN A 315 24.42 -4.47 22.53
C ASN A 315 25.70 -4.85 21.77
N SER A 316 26.47 -5.78 22.34
CA SER A 316 27.75 -6.25 21.77
C SER A 316 27.65 -7.00 20.42
N PHE A 317 26.45 -7.41 20.01
CA PHE A 317 26.18 -8.01 18.70
C PHE A 317 26.25 -6.98 17.58
N ILE A 318 25.95 -5.71 17.89
CA ILE A 318 25.87 -4.62 16.92
C ILE A 318 27.26 -3.98 16.78
N ASN A 319 27.70 -3.79 15.54
CA ASN A 319 29.04 -3.31 15.17
C ASN A 319 29.11 -1.81 14.90
N GLY A 320 27.98 -1.10 14.93
CA GLY A 320 27.90 0.33 14.64
C GLY A 320 26.52 0.77 14.14
N PHE A 321 26.47 1.98 13.60
CA PHE A 321 25.23 2.61 13.14
C PHE A 321 25.44 3.46 11.88
N LEU A 322 24.34 3.67 11.14
CA LEU A 322 24.26 4.54 9.97
C LEU A 322 23.24 5.67 10.23
N CYS A 323 23.66 6.92 10.05
CA CYS A 323 22.78 8.09 10.12
C CYS A 323 22.41 8.56 8.71
N LYS A 324 21.11 8.75 8.43
CA LYS A 324 20.61 9.07 7.09
C LYS A 324 20.24 10.54 6.86
N ASN A 325 20.07 11.36 7.91
CA ASN A 325 19.67 12.77 7.81
C ASN A 325 20.77 13.73 8.31
N PHE A 326 21.08 14.76 7.50
CA PHE A 326 22.16 15.71 7.76
C PHE A 326 21.82 16.73 8.86
N ASP A 327 20.54 17.10 9.02
CA ASP A 327 20.09 18.10 10.00
C ASP A 327 20.31 17.65 11.46
N GLU A 328 20.45 16.34 11.68
CA GLU A 328 20.69 15.78 13.01
C GLU A 328 22.17 15.68 13.38
N ILE A 329 23.10 15.80 12.41
CA ILE A 329 24.53 15.65 12.63
C ILE A 329 25.07 16.66 13.65
N ASP A 330 24.58 17.90 13.59
CA ASP A 330 24.96 18.93 14.56
C ASP A 330 24.56 18.57 16.00
N ARG A 331 23.48 17.78 16.18
CA ARG A 331 23.04 17.28 17.49
C ARG A 331 23.91 16.12 18.00
N LEU A 332 24.68 15.46 17.12
CA LEU A 332 25.45 14.25 17.43
C LEU A 332 26.90 14.49 17.86
N ARG A 333 27.48 15.68 17.59
CA ARG A 333 28.91 15.98 17.84
C ARG A 333 29.40 15.63 19.27
N GLY A 334 28.56 15.78 20.29
CA GLY A 334 28.89 15.44 21.69
C GLY A 334 28.75 13.94 22.04
N LEU A 335 27.89 13.20 21.33
CA LEU A 335 27.58 11.79 21.58
C LEU A 335 28.53 10.85 20.82
N MET A 336 29.07 11.30 19.69
CA MET A 336 30.05 10.56 18.89
C MET A 336 31.39 10.37 19.63
N THR A 337 31.65 11.18 20.66
CA THR A 337 32.86 11.18 21.49
C THR A 337 32.67 10.60 22.90
N THR A 338 31.43 10.36 23.33
CA THR A 338 31.11 9.91 24.70
C THR A 338 30.23 8.64 24.70
N LYS A 339 30.60 7.65 25.53
CA LYS A 339 29.89 6.35 25.69
C LYS A 339 28.56 6.44 26.49
N ALA A 340 27.96 7.61 26.66
CA ALA A 340 26.88 7.82 27.65
C ALA A 340 25.46 7.74 27.06
N VAL A 341 24.57 7.04 27.79
CA VAL A 341 23.15 6.72 27.50
C VAL A 341 22.24 7.95 27.67
N VAL A 342 21.26 8.14 26.77
CA VAL A 342 20.26 9.24 26.78
C VAL A 342 18.84 8.67 26.93
N PRO A 343 17.92 9.23 27.76
CA PRO A 343 16.55 8.72 27.95
C PRO A 343 15.46 9.50 27.19
N ARG A 344 14.35 8.85 26.72
CA ARG A 344 13.13 9.52 26.16
C ARG A 344 11.81 8.69 26.07
N PHE A 345 10.70 9.41 25.77
CA PHE A 345 9.22 9.14 25.83
C PHE A 345 8.53 8.97 24.44
N LYS A 346 7.28 8.42 24.30
CA LYS A 346 6.53 8.35 22.99
C LYS A 346 4.98 8.08 22.91
N SER A 347 4.41 8.11 21.66
CA SER A 347 2.99 8.21 21.19
C SER A 347 2.63 7.34 19.91
N PHE A 348 1.33 7.11 19.54
CA PHE A 348 0.78 6.06 18.58
C PHE A 348 -0.39 6.48 17.59
N ASP A 349 -0.71 5.66 16.52
CA ASP A 349 -1.89 5.71 15.56
C ASP A 349 -2.22 4.38 14.73
N SER A 350 -3.37 4.26 13.96
CA SER A 350 -4.45 3.17 13.89
C SER A 350 -5.38 2.98 12.56
N TYR A 351 -6.33 1.95 12.40
CA TYR A 351 -7.76 1.85 11.75
C TYR A 351 -8.39 0.78 10.69
N TYR A 352 -9.79 0.69 10.50
CA TYR A 352 -10.88 -0.43 10.39
C TYR A 352 -11.98 -0.60 9.20
N THR A 353 -12.97 -1.61 9.23
CA THR A 353 -14.46 -1.67 8.72
C THR A 353 -15.43 -2.97 9.07
N LEU A 354 -16.82 -2.88 9.21
CA LEU A 354 -18.07 -3.74 9.72
C LEU A 354 -19.27 -4.47 8.88
N CYS A 355 -20.04 -5.47 9.42
CA CYS A 355 -21.28 -6.09 8.79
C CYS A 355 -22.69 -6.02 9.50
N ASP A 356 -23.79 -6.30 8.75
CA ASP A 356 -25.24 -6.52 9.11
C ASP A 356 -25.52 -7.73 10.05
N PHE A 357 -25.97 -7.48 11.29
CA PHE A 357 -26.27 -8.52 12.30
C PHE A 357 -27.18 -7.98 13.42
N ASN A 358 -28.16 -8.75 13.90
CA ASN A 358 -28.96 -8.40 15.08
C ASN A 358 -28.42 -9.11 16.33
N ILE A 359 -27.41 -8.52 16.96
CA ILE A 359 -26.87 -9.01 18.23
C ILE A 359 -27.59 -8.32 19.38
N THR A 360 -28.16 -9.07 20.32
CA THR A 360 -28.66 -8.56 21.59
C THR A 360 -27.80 -9.11 22.71
N SER A 361 -27.56 -8.29 23.73
CA SER A 361 -26.67 -8.66 24.83
C SER A 361 -27.35 -8.42 26.18
N LYS A 362 -27.03 -9.26 27.16
CA LYS A 362 -27.58 -9.16 28.51
C LYS A 362 -26.57 -9.61 29.54
N LEU A 363 -26.46 -8.84 30.62
CA LEU A 363 -25.70 -9.24 31.81
C LEU A 363 -26.61 -9.97 32.81
N ASN A 364 -26.22 -11.18 33.24
CA ASN A 364 -26.97 -12.03 34.16
C ASN A 364 -26.06 -12.58 35.26
N GLY A 365 -25.93 -11.83 36.36
CA GLY A 365 -24.99 -12.15 37.44
C GLY A 365 -23.53 -12.06 36.96
N ASN A 366 -22.74 -13.12 37.18
CA ASN A 366 -21.35 -13.20 36.71
C ASN A 366 -21.22 -13.79 35.30
N LYS A 367 -22.25 -13.63 34.45
CA LYS A 367 -22.27 -14.10 33.08
C LYS A 367 -22.78 -13.04 32.12
N ILE A 368 -22.23 -13.01 30.92
CA ILE A 368 -22.70 -12.19 29.80
C ILE A 368 -23.32 -13.15 28.79
N GLU A 369 -24.55 -12.86 28.38
CA GLU A 369 -25.30 -13.62 27.39
C GLU A 369 -25.45 -12.77 26.13
N PHE A 370 -24.94 -13.25 25.00
CA PHE A 370 -25.15 -12.66 23.67
C PHE A 370 -26.12 -13.55 22.90
N ASN A 371 -27.22 -12.98 22.43
CA ASN A 371 -28.12 -13.65 21.50
C ASN A 371 -27.97 -12.98 20.14
N ILE A 372 -27.43 -13.74 19.20
CA ILE A 372 -27.07 -13.32 17.87
C ILE A 372 -28.13 -13.85 16.92
N LEU A 373 -28.94 -12.96 16.35
CA LEU A 373 -29.91 -13.28 15.31
C LEU A 373 -29.31 -12.92 13.94
N ASP A 374 -29.19 -13.92 13.08
CA ASP A 374 -28.77 -13.77 11.69
C ASP A 374 -30.07 -13.77 10.86
N GLU A 375 -30.59 -12.60 10.48
CA GLU A 375 -31.91 -12.47 9.85
C GLU A 375 -31.89 -12.70 8.33
N GLY A 376 -30.72 -12.90 7.73
CA GLY A 376 -30.63 -13.15 6.30
C GLY A 376 -29.22 -13.51 5.87
N TYR A 377 -28.92 -14.81 5.79
CA TYR A 377 -28.11 -15.48 4.76
C TYR A 377 -27.76 -16.89 5.25
N GLU A 378 -27.93 -17.92 4.42
CA GLU A 378 -27.60 -19.32 4.71
C GLU A 378 -26.07 -19.63 4.78
N ASN A 379 -25.19 -18.61 4.90
CA ASN A 379 -23.76 -18.74 4.58
C ASN A 379 -22.75 -18.30 5.68
N THR A 380 -23.17 -18.21 6.94
CA THR A 380 -22.24 -17.95 8.06
C THR A 380 -21.47 -19.22 8.43
N LYS A 381 -20.13 -19.23 8.32
CA LYS A 381 -19.29 -20.40 8.67
C LYS A 381 -19.04 -20.47 10.16
N ASN A 382 -18.54 -19.39 10.77
CA ASN A 382 -18.27 -19.30 12.21
C ASN A 382 -18.53 -17.86 12.73
N ILE A 383 -18.90 -17.74 14.00
CA ILE A 383 -18.85 -16.50 14.77
C ILE A 383 -17.66 -16.60 15.72
N LEU A 384 -16.75 -15.61 15.72
CA LEU A 384 -15.63 -15.57 16.67
C LEU A 384 -15.82 -14.46 17.69
N VAL A 385 -15.48 -14.74 18.94
CA VAL A 385 -15.51 -13.75 20.03
C VAL A 385 -14.10 -13.53 20.56
N TYR A 386 -13.72 -12.26 20.64
CA TYR A 386 -12.43 -11.79 21.14
C TYR A 386 -12.64 -11.02 22.45
N LYS A 387 -11.69 -11.09 23.38
CA LYS A 387 -11.63 -10.26 24.59
C LYS A 387 -10.35 -9.45 24.64
N PHE A 388 -10.47 -8.17 24.92
CA PHE A 388 -9.39 -7.20 25.00
C PHE A 388 -9.28 -6.66 26.44
N PRO A 389 -8.07 -6.33 26.91
CA PRO A 389 -7.87 -5.56 28.14
C PRO A 389 -8.47 -4.14 28.05
N TYR A 390 -8.69 -3.49 29.20
CA TYR A 390 -9.28 -2.15 29.27
C TYR A 390 -8.40 -1.01 28.70
N ASP A 391 -7.09 -1.22 28.70
CA ASP A 391 -6.11 -0.15 28.50
C ASP A 391 -5.56 -0.08 27.06
N ASP A 392 -6.06 -0.94 26.16
CA ASP A 392 -5.61 -1.02 24.77
C ASP A 392 -6.81 -1.27 23.84
N LEU A 393 -7.50 -0.18 23.49
CA LEU A 393 -8.74 -0.17 22.71
C LEU A 393 -8.49 0.10 21.22
N ASP A 394 -7.32 -0.30 20.71
CA ASP A 394 -7.16 -0.56 19.28
C ASP A 394 -7.64 -1.98 19.03
N THR A 395 -8.69 -2.14 18.24
CA THR A 395 -9.51 -3.36 18.22
C THR A 395 -8.80 -4.57 17.55
N GLU A 396 -7.51 -4.44 17.22
CA GLU A 396 -6.69 -5.42 16.51
C GLU A 396 -5.95 -6.43 17.43
N ASN A 397 -5.89 -6.20 18.75
CA ASN A 397 -5.12 -7.02 19.70
C ASN A 397 -5.96 -7.93 20.63
N GLY A 398 -6.95 -8.63 20.07
CA GLY A 398 -7.90 -9.42 20.86
C GLY A 398 -7.37 -10.79 21.27
N ASN A 399 -7.52 -11.17 22.54
CA ASN A 399 -7.40 -12.59 22.89
C ASN A 399 -8.60 -13.34 22.33
N TYR A 400 -8.35 -14.21 21.36
CA TYR A 400 -9.36 -15.13 20.86
C TYR A 400 -9.93 -15.97 22.01
N ILE A 401 -11.25 -15.87 22.24
CA ILE A 401 -11.92 -16.60 23.32
C ILE A 401 -12.50 -17.90 22.78
N LYS A 402 -13.27 -17.82 21.68
CA LYS A 402 -14.14 -18.92 21.23
C LYS A 402 -14.63 -18.76 19.78
N ASP A 403 -14.71 -19.87 19.06
CA ASP A 403 -15.44 -20.05 17.79
C ASP A 403 -16.76 -20.76 18.04
N ILE A 404 -17.79 -20.37 17.31
CA ILE A 404 -19.09 -21.03 17.35
C ILE A 404 -19.59 -21.25 15.93
N LEU A 405 -19.80 -22.52 15.60
CA LEU A 405 -20.56 -22.95 14.43
C LEU A 405 -22.04 -22.68 14.70
N PRO A 406 -22.73 -21.84 13.91
CA PRO A 406 -24.17 -21.66 14.05
C PRO A 406 -24.86 -23.01 13.81
N SER A 407 -25.60 -23.54 14.78
CA SER A 407 -26.42 -24.73 14.56
C SER A 407 -27.60 -24.37 13.68
N ASP A 408 -27.79 -25.07 12.56
CA ASP A 408 -28.88 -24.96 11.57
C ASP A 408 -30.08 -24.11 12.05
N GLY A 409 -30.06 -22.81 11.73
CA GLY A 409 -31.21 -21.91 11.88
C GLY A 409 -30.97 -20.65 12.72
N LEU A 410 -30.68 -19.54 12.05
CA LEU A 410 -31.04 -18.12 12.33
C LEU A 410 -30.74 -17.49 13.72
N SER A 411 -30.32 -18.23 14.75
CA SER A 411 -30.03 -17.67 16.08
C SER A 411 -28.94 -18.45 16.84
N THR A 412 -27.96 -17.75 17.41
CA THR A 412 -26.88 -18.34 18.22
C THR A 412 -26.77 -17.63 19.56
N ASN A 413 -26.79 -18.40 20.65
CA ASN A 413 -26.59 -17.86 22.01
C ASN A 413 -25.17 -18.16 22.51
N ILE A 414 -24.47 -17.13 22.95
CA ILE A 414 -23.14 -17.19 23.56
C ILE A 414 -23.28 -16.82 25.02
N THR A 415 -22.71 -17.62 25.92
CA THR A 415 -22.62 -17.27 27.34
C THR A 415 -21.17 -17.29 27.79
N LEU A 416 -20.66 -16.16 28.25
CA LEU A 416 -19.31 -16.00 28.79
C LEU A 416 -19.36 -15.70 30.28
N ASN A 417 -18.30 -16.01 31.02
CA ASN A 417 -18.14 -15.49 32.37
C ASN A 417 -17.89 -13.99 32.28
N LYS A 418 -18.50 -13.23 33.18
CA LYS A 418 -18.29 -11.79 33.28
C LYS A 418 -16.87 -11.56 33.79
N GLU A 419 -16.10 -10.87 32.96
CA GLU A 419 -14.77 -10.38 33.31
C GLU A 419 -14.59 -9.00 32.68
N ASP A 420 -13.84 -8.16 33.38
CA ASP A 420 -13.46 -6.84 32.91
C ASP A 420 -12.72 -6.91 31.57
N GLY A 421 -13.19 -6.13 30.59
CA GLY A 421 -12.56 -5.95 29.29
C GLY A 421 -13.56 -5.57 28.20
N VAL A 422 -13.07 -5.54 26.96
CA VAL A 422 -13.90 -5.35 25.77
C VAL A 422 -14.07 -6.68 25.07
N TYR A 423 -15.27 -6.97 24.61
CA TYR A 423 -15.60 -8.17 23.87
C TYR A 423 -15.98 -7.75 22.46
N ALA A 424 -15.25 -8.22 21.45
CA ALA A 424 -15.65 -8.02 20.06
C ALA A 424 -16.23 -9.31 19.49
N ILE A 425 -17.33 -9.20 18.77
CA ILE A 425 -17.93 -10.31 18.04
C ILE A 425 -17.69 -10.10 16.55
N THR A 426 -17.14 -11.12 15.90
CA THR A 426 -16.73 -11.10 14.49
C THR A 426 -17.35 -12.27 13.72
N LYS A 427 -17.39 -12.14 12.39
CA LYS A 427 -17.92 -13.16 11.46
C LYS A 427 -16.80 -13.78 10.61
N LEU A 428 -16.90 -15.09 10.39
CA LEU A 428 -16.20 -15.82 9.34
C LEU A 428 -17.22 -16.33 8.32
N ASN A 429 -17.17 -15.80 7.09
CA ASN A 429 -18.01 -16.25 5.98
C ASN A 429 -17.35 -17.42 5.23
N TYR A 430 -18.14 -18.21 4.50
CA TYR A 430 -17.61 -19.31 3.69
C TYR A 430 -16.66 -18.88 2.56
N ASN A 431 -16.71 -17.60 2.14
CA ASN A 431 -16.00 -17.11 0.96
C ASN A 431 -14.95 -16.00 1.21
N SER A 432 -14.85 -15.41 2.42
CA SER A 432 -13.91 -14.32 2.74
C SER A 432 -12.82 -14.76 3.74
N ILE A 433 -11.61 -14.17 3.63
CA ILE A 433 -10.46 -14.41 4.55
C ILE A 433 -10.40 -13.36 5.69
N GLU A 434 -11.17 -12.28 5.61
CA GLU A 434 -11.17 -11.20 6.61
C GLU A 434 -12.17 -11.43 7.75
N ASN A 435 -11.70 -11.23 8.99
CA ASN A 435 -12.52 -11.18 10.21
C ASN A 435 -13.10 -9.77 10.36
N ARG A 436 -14.40 -9.57 10.12
CA ARG A 436 -15.05 -8.26 10.33
C ARG A 436 -15.61 -8.14 11.74
N ILE A 437 -15.27 -7.09 12.48
CA ILE A 437 -15.91 -6.78 13.77
C ILE A 437 -17.30 -6.25 13.48
N VAL A 438 -18.29 -6.93 14.03
CA VAL A 438 -19.72 -6.64 13.82
C VAL A 438 -20.26 -5.81 14.98
N CYS A 439 -19.78 -6.07 16.20
CA CYS A 439 -20.24 -5.40 17.40
C CYS A 439 -19.18 -5.49 18.50
N ALA A 440 -19.02 -4.43 19.28
CA ALA A 440 -18.13 -4.38 20.43
C ALA A 440 -18.94 -4.13 21.72
N PHE A 441 -18.53 -4.82 22.79
CA PHE A 441 -19.18 -4.77 24.09
C PHE A 441 -18.16 -4.48 25.17
N ILE A 442 -18.33 -3.40 25.90
CA ILE A 442 -17.46 -3.07 27.02
C ILE A 442 -18.14 -3.56 28.29
N VAL A 443 -17.46 -4.41 29.08
CA VAL A 443 -18.04 -5.00 30.30
C VAL A 443 -17.18 -4.68 31.50
N ASN A 444 -17.63 -3.73 32.31
CA ASN A 444 -16.90 -3.27 33.50
C ASN A 444 -17.67 -3.65 34.77
N ASP A 445 -16.96 -4.08 35.80
CA ASP A 445 -17.54 -4.40 37.10
C ASP A 445 -18.23 -3.19 37.77
N GLU A 446 -17.74 -1.97 37.54
CA GLU A 446 -18.33 -0.73 38.05
C GLU A 446 -19.46 -0.17 37.16
N PHE A 447 -19.39 -0.34 35.83
CA PHE A 447 -20.28 0.36 34.88
C PHE A 447 -21.28 -0.53 34.15
N GLY A 448 -21.14 -1.85 34.21
CA GLY A 448 -22.00 -2.80 33.51
C GLY A 448 -21.60 -2.99 32.03
N LEU A 449 -22.57 -3.40 31.22
CA LEU A 449 -22.42 -3.66 29.79
C LEU A 449 -22.71 -2.37 29.01
N ILE A 450 -21.83 -1.99 28.09
CA ILE A 450 -22.06 -0.93 27.09
C ILE A 450 -21.95 -1.61 25.73
N GLU A 451 -22.95 -1.39 24.87
CA GLU A 451 -23.04 -2.01 23.55
C GLU A 451 -22.89 -0.95 22.47
N GLU A 452 -21.93 -1.21 21.59
CA GLU A 452 -21.67 -0.39 20.43
C GLU A 452 -22.15 -1.11 19.19
N ARG A 453 -23.08 -0.49 18.46
CA ARG A 453 -23.50 -0.96 17.14
C ARG A 453 -23.13 0.10 16.14
N PHE A 454 -22.33 -0.28 15.19
CA PHE A 454 -22.13 0.56 14.05
C PHE A 454 -23.08 0.12 12.93
N VAL A 455 -23.56 1.08 12.14
CA VAL A 455 -24.45 0.81 11.00
C VAL A 455 -23.55 0.75 9.77
N ASP A 456 -23.23 -0.46 9.30
CA ASP A 456 -22.51 -0.80 8.06
C ASP A 456 -21.06 -0.30 7.87
N ASP A 457 -20.17 -1.26 7.71
CA ASP A 457 -18.73 -1.15 7.50
C ASP A 457 -17.97 0.15 7.94
N GLY A 458 -17.66 0.37 9.23
CA GLY A 458 -17.09 1.58 9.85
C GLY A 458 -18.09 2.73 10.10
N PRO A 459 -17.64 3.91 10.58
CA PRO A 459 -18.43 5.14 10.44
C PRO A 459 -18.55 5.47 8.94
N LYS A 460 -19.76 5.41 8.39
CA LYS A 460 -20.03 5.77 7.00
C LYS A 460 -19.83 7.27 6.76
N ILE A 461 -19.29 7.65 5.61
CA ILE A 461 -19.41 9.01 5.04
C ILE A 461 -20.53 8.98 3.99
N ILE A 462 -21.74 9.40 4.36
CA ILE A 462 -22.88 9.55 3.44
C ILE A 462 -23.12 11.05 3.24
N ASN A 463 -22.94 11.59 2.04
CA ASN A 463 -23.22 13.01 1.76
C ASN A 463 -22.47 13.95 2.74
N SER A 464 -21.16 13.73 2.90
CA SER A 464 -20.33 14.41 3.92
C SER A 464 -20.63 14.01 5.38
N ASN A 465 -21.53 13.07 5.67
CA ASN A 465 -21.95 12.73 7.03
C ASN A 465 -21.34 11.43 7.58
N ILE A 466 -20.67 11.52 8.73
CA ILE A 466 -20.10 10.46 9.55
C ILE A 466 -21.17 9.94 10.54
N GLU A 467 -21.65 8.70 10.41
CA GLU A 467 -22.73 8.13 11.25
C GLU A 467 -22.29 6.97 12.18
N PHE A 468 -22.78 6.92 13.43
CA PHE A 468 -22.53 5.81 14.39
C PHE A 468 -23.60 5.72 15.51
N MET A 469 -23.83 4.54 16.13
CA MET A 469 -24.83 4.35 17.21
C MET A 469 -24.21 3.82 18.51
N ILE A 470 -24.61 4.39 19.65
CA ILE A 470 -24.14 3.96 20.99
C ILE A 470 -25.31 3.65 21.91
N LYS A 471 -25.17 2.57 22.71
CA LYS A 471 -26.13 2.15 23.74
C LYS A 471 -25.44 1.77 25.07
N SER A 472 -25.95 2.24 26.20
CA SER A 472 -25.48 1.86 27.54
C SER A 472 -26.58 1.19 28.36
N TYR A 473 -26.29 0.02 28.93
CA TYR A 473 -27.22 -0.66 29.82
C TYR A 473 -27.26 -0.05 31.24
N ASN A 474 -26.30 0.82 31.57
CA ASN A 474 -26.34 1.66 32.77
C ASN A 474 -26.88 3.05 32.41
N LYS A 475 -28.09 3.33 32.90
CA LYS A 475 -28.83 4.58 32.63
C LYS A 475 -28.20 5.84 33.22
N ASN A 476 -27.12 5.71 33.99
CA ASN A 476 -26.41 6.86 34.56
C ASN A 476 -25.17 7.26 33.73
N ASN A 477 -24.92 6.61 32.59
CA ASN A 477 -23.80 6.99 31.71
C ASN A 477 -24.25 8.09 30.74
N GLU A 478 -23.39 9.08 30.53
CA GLU A 478 -23.50 10.15 29.54
C GLU A 478 -22.30 10.09 28.59
N PHE A 479 -22.44 10.62 27.39
CA PHE A 479 -21.44 10.52 26.32
C PHE A 479 -21.01 11.90 25.84
N LYS A 480 -19.73 12.04 25.53
CA LYS A 480 -19.17 13.22 24.91
C LYS A 480 -18.32 12.80 23.73
N PHE A 481 -18.47 13.49 22.61
CA PHE A 481 -17.79 13.18 21.36
C PHE A 481 -16.85 14.30 20.98
N VAL A 482 -15.66 13.95 20.51
CA VAL A 482 -14.63 14.89 20.09
C VAL A 482 -14.08 14.40 18.74
N LEU A 483 -14.54 15.01 17.65
CA LEU A 483 -14.04 14.71 16.32
C LEU A 483 -12.82 15.58 16.00
N GLU A 484 -11.68 14.97 15.76
CA GLU A 484 -10.41 15.59 15.40
C GLU A 484 -10.12 15.39 13.92
N LYS A 485 -9.75 16.44 13.18
CA LYS A 485 -9.25 16.29 11.79
C LYS A 485 -7.75 16.59 11.74
N ASP A 486 -6.97 15.66 11.19
CA ASP A 486 -5.51 15.78 11.00
C ASP A 486 -4.77 16.25 12.28
N GLY A 487 -5.31 15.89 13.45
CA GLY A 487 -4.79 16.25 14.78
C GLY A 487 -4.95 17.73 15.18
N ASN A 488 -5.70 18.55 14.44
CA ASN A 488 -5.75 20.01 14.66
C ASN A 488 -7.16 20.59 14.88
N ASP A 489 -8.19 20.12 14.18
CA ASP A 489 -9.55 20.68 14.29
C ASP A 489 -10.45 19.82 15.15
N VAL A 490 -10.98 20.38 16.25
CA VAL A 490 -11.78 19.66 17.24
C VAL A 490 -13.24 20.10 17.20
N LEU A 491 -14.16 19.22 16.78
CA LEU A 491 -15.60 19.40 17.01
C LEU A 491 -16.03 18.60 18.23
N GLU A 492 -16.45 19.30 19.28
CA GLU A 492 -16.88 18.70 20.54
C GLU A 492 -18.41 18.77 20.71
N ARG A 493 -19.04 17.66 21.12
CA ARG A 493 -20.48 17.59 21.40
C ARG A 493 -20.78 16.70 22.61
N ASP A 494 -21.55 17.21 23.56
CA ASP A 494 -22.06 16.46 24.72
C ASP A 494 -23.44 15.86 24.43
N PHE A 495 -23.70 14.63 24.90
CA PHE A 495 -24.99 13.94 24.76
C PHE A 495 -25.32 13.07 25.98
N ASP A 496 -26.57 13.14 26.42
CA ASP A 496 -26.97 12.50 27.69
C ASP A 496 -27.52 11.07 27.55
N LYS A 497 -27.66 10.52 26.32
CA LYS A 497 -28.44 9.29 26.06
C LYS A 497 -28.02 8.53 24.81
N ASP A 498 -28.20 7.21 24.86
CA ASP A 498 -28.16 6.27 23.72
C ASP A 498 -28.86 6.79 22.44
N GLY A 499 -28.26 6.56 21.27
CA GLY A 499 -28.82 7.00 19.98
C GLY A 499 -27.88 6.80 18.78
N LEU A 500 -28.39 7.11 17.57
CA LEU A 500 -27.61 7.27 16.33
C LEU A 500 -27.14 8.73 16.24
N TYR A 501 -25.88 8.96 15.92
CA TYR A 501 -25.25 10.27 15.83
C TYR A 501 -24.61 10.47 14.46
N THR A 502 -24.58 11.74 14.03
CA THR A 502 -24.12 12.14 12.69
C THR A 502 -23.21 13.39 12.78
N PHE A 503 -22.05 13.39 12.12
CA PHE A 503 -21.14 14.53 11.96
C PHE A 503 -20.92 14.85 10.49
N THR A 504 -21.14 16.10 10.06
CA THR A 504 -20.95 16.50 8.65
C THR A 504 -19.57 17.11 8.42
N THR A 505 -18.87 16.73 7.36
CA THR A 505 -17.57 17.29 6.94
C THR A 505 -17.36 17.24 5.42
N ASP A 506 -16.98 18.37 4.81
CA ASP A 506 -16.76 18.49 3.35
C ASP A 506 -15.28 18.31 2.95
N ASP A 507 -14.43 18.17 3.95
CA ASP A 507 -12.99 18.27 3.90
C ASP A 507 -12.35 16.87 3.85
N SER A 508 -11.39 16.66 2.95
CA SER A 508 -10.60 15.43 2.93
C SER A 508 -9.58 15.40 4.07
N GLY A 509 -9.26 14.21 4.58
CA GLY A 509 -8.25 14.02 5.61
C GLY A 509 -8.54 12.82 6.50
N ILE A 510 -7.69 12.64 7.52
CA ILE A 510 -7.90 11.60 8.52
C ILE A 510 -8.65 12.22 9.70
N TYR A 511 -9.81 11.66 10.01
CA TYR A 511 -10.64 12.08 11.12
C TYR A 511 -10.46 11.10 12.26
N LYS A 512 -10.43 11.58 13.51
CA LYS A 512 -10.47 10.79 14.73
C LYS A 512 -11.65 11.17 15.62
N LEU A 513 -12.64 10.31 15.76
CA LEU A 513 -13.76 10.48 16.70
C LEU A 513 -13.39 9.91 18.06
N ASN A 514 -13.19 10.75 19.06
CA ASN A 514 -13.12 10.31 20.45
C ASN A 514 -14.51 10.24 21.08
N VAL A 515 -14.79 9.18 21.82
CA VAL A 515 -15.96 9.05 22.68
C VAL A 515 -15.51 8.99 24.14
N ILE A 516 -16.05 9.87 24.95
CA ILE A 516 -15.80 9.99 26.37
C ILE A 516 -17.08 9.59 27.09
N VAL A 517 -17.00 8.59 27.96
CA VAL A 517 -18.11 8.15 28.81
C VAL A 517 -17.91 8.70 30.21
N SER A 518 -18.94 9.36 30.71
CA SER A 518 -18.95 9.96 32.04
C SER A 518 -20.14 9.45 32.84
N ASN A 519 -19.98 9.38 34.16
CA ASN A 519 -21.08 9.00 35.05
C ASN A 519 -21.82 10.26 35.50
N SER A 520 -23.09 10.38 35.14
CA SER A 520 -23.94 11.56 35.40
C SER A 520 -24.06 11.94 36.88
N LYS A 521 -23.81 11.00 37.80
CA LYS A 521 -23.85 11.25 39.24
C LYS A 521 -22.64 12.01 39.77
N ASN A 522 -21.46 11.76 39.20
CA ASN A 522 -20.19 12.26 39.74
C ASN A 522 -19.42 13.14 38.73
N ARG A 523 -19.84 13.17 37.45
CA ARG A 523 -19.23 13.92 36.33
C ARG A 523 -17.72 13.72 36.18
N GLU A 524 -17.21 12.59 36.64
CA GLU A 524 -15.86 12.17 36.32
C GLU A 524 -15.87 11.57 34.90
N ASN A 525 -14.89 11.96 34.08
CA ASN A 525 -14.60 11.30 32.82
C ASN A 525 -13.94 9.97 33.17
N ILE A 526 -14.58 8.86 32.81
CA ILE A 526 -14.20 7.56 33.37
C ILE A 526 -13.71 6.59 32.30
N LEU A 527 -14.16 6.74 31.05
CA LEU A 527 -13.65 5.97 29.91
C LEU A 527 -13.51 6.87 28.67
N LYS A 528 -12.43 6.72 27.91
CA LYS A 528 -12.21 7.40 26.62
C LYS A 528 -11.74 6.37 25.59
N PHE A 529 -12.38 6.36 24.42
CA PHE A 529 -11.96 5.58 23.26
C PHE A 529 -11.99 6.46 22.01
N TYR A 530 -11.32 6.03 20.94
CA TYR A 530 -11.19 6.79 19.69
C TYR A 530 -11.56 5.90 18.49
N PHE A 531 -11.85 6.53 17.34
CA PHE A 531 -12.10 5.93 16.03
C PHE A 531 -11.40 6.77 14.96
N SER A 532 -10.70 6.24 13.96
CA SER A 532 -10.20 7.02 12.82
C SER A 532 -10.65 6.46 11.49
N PHE A 533 -10.78 7.35 10.52
CA PHE A 533 -11.26 7.05 9.18
C PHE A 533 -10.78 8.13 8.20
N GLU A 534 -10.65 7.76 6.93
CA GLU A 534 -10.19 8.64 5.85
C GLU A 534 -11.38 9.16 5.02
N VAL A 535 -11.43 10.47 4.82
CA VAL A 535 -12.31 11.12 3.83
C VAL A 535 -11.47 11.44 2.60
N LYS A 536 -11.74 10.77 1.46
CA LYS A 536 -11.03 11.04 0.18
C LYS A 536 -11.44 12.38 -0.41
N ASP A 537 -10.49 13.07 -1.06
CA ASP A 537 -10.74 14.32 -1.79
C ASP A 537 -11.54 14.07 -3.07
N LYS A 538 -11.15 13.06 -3.87
CA LYS A 538 -11.84 12.65 -5.09
C LYS A 538 -11.82 11.14 -5.29
N TYR A 539 -12.88 10.62 -5.92
CA TYR A 539 -12.97 9.27 -6.44
C TYR A 539 -12.55 9.22 -7.91
N ILE A 540 -11.83 8.19 -8.33
CA ILE A 540 -11.40 7.99 -9.72
C ILE A 540 -12.36 7.02 -10.42
N VAL A 541 -13.10 7.52 -11.42
CA VAL A 541 -14.03 6.71 -12.21
C VAL A 541 -13.40 6.42 -13.57
N VAL A 542 -13.25 5.13 -13.91
CA VAL A 542 -12.69 4.67 -15.17
C VAL A 542 -13.81 4.23 -16.10
N LEU A 543 -14.01 4.94 -17.20
CA LEU A 543 -14.96 4.60 -18.25
C LEU A 543 -14.25 3.89 -19.39
N ASP A 544 -14.80 2.76 -19.81
CA ASP A 544 -14.25 1.94 -20.87
C ASP A 544 -15.21 1.88 -22.06
N ALA A 545 -14.82 2.49 -23.17
CA ALA A 545 -15.55 2.35 -24.42
C ALA A 545 -15.14 1.01 -25.06
N GLY A 546 -16.00 0.00 -24.98
CA GLY A 546 -15.77 -1.33 -25.55
C GLY A 546 -15.33 -1.25 -27.02
N HIS A 547 -14.51 -2.22 -27.46
CA HIS A 547 -13.95 -2.28 -28.82
C HIS A 547 -13.08 -1.06 -29.19
N GLY A 548 -12.69 -0.91 -30.46
CA GLY A 548 -11.87 0.20 -30.96
C GLY A 548 -10.84 -0.23 -32.02
N GLY A 549 -10.38 0.71 -32.85
CA GLY A 549 -9.41 0.45 -33.90
C GLY A 549 -9.94 -0.55 -34.93
N ASP A 550 -9.20 -1.65 -35.14
CA ASP A 550 -9.55 -2.74 -36.04
C ASP A 550 -10.56 -3.75 -35.45
N GLU A 551 -10.98 -3.56 -34.18
CA GLU A 551 -12.10 -4.29 -33.58
C GLU A 551 -13.36 -3.42 -33.61
N PRO A 552 -14.27 -3.60 -34.59
CA PRO A 552 -15.47 -2.78 -34.71
C PRO A 552 -16.57 -3.13 -33.70
N GLY A 553 -16.50 -4.33 -33.10
CA GLY A 553 -17.64 -4.95 -32.44
C GLY A 553 -18.71 -5.38 -33.44
N ALA A 554 -19.97 -5.42 -33.00
CA ALA A 554 -21.13 -5.62 -33.87
C ALA A 554 -21.49 -4.34 -34.65
N LYS A 555 -22.52 -4.41 -35.49
CA LYS A 555 -22.96 -3.27 -36.32
C LYS A 555 -24.47 -3.25 -36.54
N THR A 556 -24.99 -2.06 -36.81
CA THR A 556 -26.40 -1.87 -37.21
C THR A 556 -26.63 -2.33 -38.65
N GLN A 557 -27.90 -2.37 -39.07
CA GLN A 557 -28.28 -2.60 -40.47
C GLN A 557 -27.78 -1.51 -41.44
N GLU A 558 -27.42 -0.33 -40.91
CA GLU A 558 -26.91 0.82 -41.66
C GLU A 558 -25.38 0.95 -41.55
N ASP A 559 -24.69 -0.12 -41.15
CA ASP A 559 -23.22 -0.20 -41.01
C ASP A 559 -22.59 0.76 -39.98
N ILE A 560 -23.38 1.24 -39.01
CA ILE A 560 -22.85 1.96 -37.84
C ILE A 560 -22.26 0.94 -36.85
N LEU A 561 -21.04 1.19 -36.38
CA LEU A 561 -20.26 0.23 -35.60
C LEU A 561 -20.50 0.42 -34.10
N GLU A 562 -20.53 -0.69 -33.37
CA GLU A 562 -20.65 -0.72 -31.91
C GLU A 562 -19.59 0.16 -31.22
N LYS A 563 -18.33 0.09 -31.66
CA LYS A 563 -17.23 0.86 -31.08
C LYS A 563 -17.48 2.39 -31.09
N ASP A 564 -18.24 2.90 -32.06
CA ASP A 564 -18.51 4.32 -32.21
C ASP A 564 -19.62 4.76 -31.25
N ILE A 565 -20.66 3.92 -31.10
CA ILE A 565 -21.74 4.12 -30.11
C ILE A 565 -21.17 4.08 -28.69
N ASN A 566 -20.33 3.08 -28.39
CA ASN A 566 -19.69 2.94 -27.07
C ASN A 566 -18.84 4.17 -26.72
N LEU A 567 -18.05 4.69 -27.68
CA LEU A 567 -17.24 5.89 -27.46
C LEU A 567 -18.11 7.13 -27.23
N SER A 568 -19.20 7.27 -27.98
CA SER A 568 -20.14 8.39 -27.83
C SER A 568 -20.77 8.42 -26.43
N ILE A 569 -21.28 7.29 -25.95
CA ILE A 569 -21.88 7.17 -24.62
C ILE A 569 -20.82 7.44 -23.52
N CYS A 570 -19.60 6.90 -23.63
CA CYS A 570 -18.52 7.21 -22.69
C CYS A 570 -18.18 8.70 -22.64
N ASN A 571 -18.16 9.38 -23.79
CA ASN A 571 -17.90 10.82 -23.85
C ASN A 571 -19.02 11.63 -23.20
N TYR A 572 -20.29 11.27 -23.43
CA TYR A 572 -21.42 11.91 -22.75
C TYR A 572 -21.39 11.71 -21.24
N THR A 573 -21.15 10.49 -20.77
CA THR A 573 -21.01 10.20 -19.33
C THR A 573 -19.82 10.93 -18.73
N SER A 574 -18.68 10.99 -19.44
CA SER A 574 -17.51 11.76 -19.01
C SER A 574 -17.84 13.23 -18.80
N ASN A 575 -18.52 13.86 -19.77
CA ASN A 575 -18.87 15.27 -19.69
C ASN A 575 -19.79 15.58 -18.51
N LEU A 576 -20.76 14.71 -18.22
CA LEU A 576 -21.64 14.87 -17.05
C LEU A 576 -20.86 14.76 -15.72
N LEU A 577 -19.93 13.80 -15.64
CA LEU A 577 -19.12 13.62 -14.44
C LEU A 577 -18.10 14.75 -14.22
N MET A 578 -17.66 15.47 -15.27
CA MET A 578 -16.71 16.59 -15.14
C MET A 578 -17.26 17.73 -14.28
N ASP A 579 -18.58 17.86 -14.19
CA ASP A 579 -19.24 18.87 -13.37
C ASP A 579 -19.19 18.53 -11.86
N SER A 580 -18.82 17.29 -11.49
CA SER A 580 -18.61 16.89 -10.11
C SER A 580 -17.23 17.27 -9.60
N ASN A 581 -17.15 18.00 -8.49
CA ASN A 581 -15.89 18.33 -7.82
C ASN A 581 -15.26 17.15 -7.06
N LYS A 582 -16.03 16.09 -6.79
CA LYS A 582 -15.62 14.90 -6.02
C LYS A 582 -15.26 13.69 -6.89
N VAL A 583 -15.31 13.82 -8.22
CA VAL A 583 -14.96 12.74 -9.16
C VAL A 583 -13.84 13.18 -10.12
N SER A 584 -12.93 12.25 -10.42
CA SER A 584 -11.88 12.36 -11.43
C SER A 584 -12.13 11.29 -12.50
N ILE A 585 -12.48 11.71 -13.72
CA ILE A 585 -12.78 10.76 -14.80
C ILE A 585 -11.53 10.39 -15.58
N LYS A 586 -11.39 9.09 -15.87
CA LYS A 586 -10.41 8.57 -16.81
C LYS A 586 -11.10 7.68 -17.83
N ASN A 587 -10.77 7.84 -19.11
CA ASN A 587 -11.27 6.97 -20.16
C ASN A 587 -10.17 5.98 -20.57
N THR A 588 -10.54 4.73 -20.87
CA THR A 588 -9.57 3.77 -21.45
C THR A 588 -9.11 4.25 -22.82
N ARG A 589 -10.02 4.81 -23.63
CA ARG A 589 -9.73 5.50 -24.89
C ARG A 589 -10.62 6.73 -25.09
N ILE A 590 -10.06 7.77 -25.69
CA ILE A 590 -10.78 8.99 -26.11
C ILE A 590 -10.89 9.12 -27.64
N ASN A 591 -10.19 8.25 -28.37
CA ASN A 591 -10.16 8.18 -29.83
C ASN A 591 -10.41 6.74 -30.29
N ASP A 592 -10.56 6.53 -31.59
CA ASP A 592 -10.71 5.21 -32.20
C ASP A 592 -9.37 4.44 -32.24
N ILE A 593 -9.00 3.89 -31.09
CA ILE A 593 -7.82 3.02 -30.91
C ILE A 593 -8.24 1.69 -30.31
N LYS A 594 -7.55 0.62 -30.70
CA LYS A 594 -7.72 -0.69 -30.08
C LYS A 594 -6.94 -0.75 -28.77
N ILE A 595 -7.60 -1.23 -27.71
CA ILE A 595 -6.97 -1.59 -26.44
C ILE A 595 -7.38 -3.02 -26.12
N ASP A 596 -6.40 -3.89 -25.91
CA ASP A 596 -6.65 -5.30 -25.59
C ASP A 596 -7.37 -5.44 -24.24
N LEU A 597 -8.21 -6.48 -24.11
CA LEU A 597 -9.05 -6.68 -22.92
C LEU A 597 -8.26 -6.68 -21.61
N SER A 598 -7.07 -7.29 -21.58
CA SER A 598 -6.19 -7.26 -20.41
C SER A 598 -5.60 -5.89 -20.14
N ASP A 599 -5.34 -5.11 -21.19
CA ASP A 599 -4.73 -3.78 -21.06
C ASP A 599 -5.74 -2.74 -20.58
N ARG A 600 -7.05 -2.92 -20.85
CA ARG A 600 -8.12 -2.12 -20.24
C ARG A 600 -8.13 -2.24 -18.72
N VAL A 601 -7.96 -3.45 -18.20
CA VAL A 601 -7.87 -3.73 -16.76
C VAL A 601 -6.59 -3.15 -16.17
N LYS A 602 -5.45 -3.37 -16.84
CA LYS A 602 -4.15 -2.79 -16.41
C LYS A 602 -4.21 -1.27 -16.39
N LEU A 603 -4.85 -0.65 -17.38
CA LEU A 603 -5.02 0.80 -17.47
C LEU A 603 -5.90 1.30 -16.33
N CYS A 604 -7.03 0.64 -16.04
CA CYS A 604 -7.88 0.97 -14.90
C CYS A 604 -7.11 0.92 -13.56
N SER A 605 -6.34 -0.15 -13.34
CA SER A 605 -5.50 -0.29 -12.15
C SER A 605 -4.37 0.75 -12.12
N PHE A 606 -3.71 0.99 -13.25
CA PHE A 606 -2.65 1.97 -13.41
C PHE A 606 -3.13 3.41 -13.08
N LEU A 607 -4.37 3.72 -13.43
CA LEU A 607 -5.00 5.02 -13.18
C LEU A 607 -5.49 5.21 -11.74
N GLY A 608 -5.42 4.18 -10.90
CA GLY A 608 -5.94 4.21 -9.52
C GLY A 608 -7.45 4.24 -9.44
N GLY A 609 -8.16 3.62 -10.39
CA GLY A 609 -9.62 3.62 -10.42
C GLY A 609 -10.25 3.11 -9.13
N ASP A 610 -11.31 3.78 -8.65
CA ASP A 610 -12.21 3.31 -7.58
C ASP A 610 -13.44 2.59 -8.17
N ILE A 611 -13.85 2.94 -9.40
CA ILE A 611 -14.95 2.30 -10.15
C ILE A 611 -14.53 2.10 -11.60
N PHE A 612 -14.96 0.98 -12.21
CA PHE A 612 -14.81 0.69 -13.63
C PHE A 612 -16.15 0.40 -14.31
N ILE A 613 -16.45 1.09 -15.41
CA ILE A 613 -17.68 0.86 -16.19
C ILE A 613 -17.31 0.68 -17.66
N SER A 614 -17.60 -0.51 -18.21
CA SER A 614 -17.37 -0.84 -19.62
C SER A 614 -18.69 -0.80 -20.38
N ILE A 615 -18.75 0.02 -21.43
CA ILE A 615 -19.97 0.24 -22.23
C ILE A 615 -19.86 -0.56 -23.53
N HIS A 616 -20.90 -1.34 -23.81
CA HIS A 616 -21.03 -2.26 -24.93
C HIS A 616 -22.45 -2.25 -25.52
N GLN A 617 -22.58 -2.80 -26.74
CA GLN A 617 -23.87 -3.06 -27.37
C GLN A 617 -24.02 -4.56 -27.64
N ASN A 618 -25.18 -5.10 -27.31
CA ASN A 618 -25.43 -6.52 -27.44
C ASN A 618 -25.67 -6.91 -28.89
N ALA A 619 -25.43 -8.17 -29.23
CA ALA A 619 -25.73 -8.72 -30.54
C ALA A 619 -26.17 -10.17 -30.43
N PHE A 620 -27.23 -10.53 -31.17
CA PHE A 620 -27.73 -11.89 -31.19
C PHE A 620 -28.36 -12.22 -32.55
N ASP A 621 -28.28 -13.51 -32.95
CA ASP A 621 -28.79 -13.99 -34.25
C ASP A 621 -30.31 -13.81 -34.40
N ASN A 622 -31.06 -13.89 -33.29
CA ASN A 622 -32.48 -13.57 -33.30
C ASN A 622 -32.66 -12.04 -33.20
N GLU A 623 -32.95 -11.40 -34.33
CA GLU A 623 -33.18 -9.95 -34.46
C GLU A 623 -34.33 -9.40 -33.62
N ASN A 624 -35.14 -10.26 -32.97
CA ASN A 624 -36.18 -9.84 -32.03
C ASN A 624 -35.67 -9.74 -30.58
N ALA A 625 -34.44 -10.16 -30.29
CA ALA A 625 -33.85 -9.96 -28.97
C ALA A 625 -33.80 -8.45 -28.66
N ASN A 626 -34.24 -8.06 -27.47
CA ASN A 626 -34.26 -6.68 -27.05
C ASN A 626 -34.05 -6.52 -25.54
N GLY A 627 -33.67 -5.30 -25.15
CA GLY A 627 -33.54 -4.84 -23.78
C GLY A 627 -32.11 -4.61 -23.31
N ILE A 628 -32.00 -3.97 -22.14
CA ILE A 628 -30.72 -3.65 -21.48
C ILE A 628 -30.38 -4.76 -20.49
N GLU A 629 -29.12 -5.17 -20.49
CA GLU A 629 -28.54 -6.04 -19.47
C GLU A 629 -27.21 -5.49 -18.97
N THR A 630 -26.94 -5.71 -17.69
CA THR A 630 -25.69 -5.31 -17.05
C THR A 630 -25.05 -6.53 -16.42
N TYR A 631 -23.73 -6.53 -16.38
CA TYR A 631 -22.92 -7.64 -15.93
C TYR A 631 -21.93 -7.19 -14.88
N TYR A 632 -21.81 -8.01 -13.84
CA TYR A 632 -20.69 -7.98 -12.92
C TYR A 632 -20.03 -9.37 -12.90
N TYR A 633 -18.86 -9.47 -12.27
CA TYR A 633 -18.23 -10.75 -11.98
C TYR A 633 -18.30 -11.03 -10.47
N PHE A 634 -18.59 -12.28 -10.09
CA PHE A 634 -18.67 -12.67 -8.67
C PHE A 634 -17.31 -12.50 -7.98
N LYS A 635 -17.16 -11.40 -7.25
CA LYS A 635 -15.97 -11.00 -6.48
C LYS A 635 -16.39 -10.39 -5.16
N GLU A 636 -15.46 -10.36 -4.22
CA GLU A 636 -15.62 -9.71 -2.92
C GLU A 636 -15.43 -8.19 -3.05
N ASN A 637 -16.30 -7.56 -3.83
CA ASN A 637 -16.42 -6.11 -3.93
C ASN A 637 -17.87 -5.72 -4.24
N ASP A 638 -18.18 -4.43 -4.14
CA ASP A 638 -19.55 -3.91 -4.25
C ASP A 638 -20.02 -3.76 -5.72
N SER A 639 -19.42 -4.50 -6.66
CA SER A 639 -19.80 -4.47 -8.09
C SER A 639 -21.27 -4.82 -8.30
N LYS A 640 -21.85 -5.71 -7.49
CA LYS A 640 -23.25 -6.12 -7.61
C LYS A 640 -24.19 -4.96 -7.32
N ASP A 641 -23.89 -4.16 -6.30
CA ASP A 641 -24.75 -3.04 -5.89
C ASP A 641 -24.65 -1.89 -6.88
N LEU A 642 -23.44 -1.57 -7.34
CA LEU A 642 -23.23 -0.66 -8.46
C LEU A 642 -23.98 -1.13 -9.72
N CYS A 643 -23.90 -2.42 -10.05
CA CYS A 643 -24.57 -3.00 -11.23
C CYS A 643 -26.10 -2.92 -11.13
N ASN A 644 -26.67 -3.22 -9.95
CA ASN A 644 -28.12 -3.08 -9.70
C ASN A 644 -28.58 -1.63 -9.85
N LEU A 645 -27.80 -0.69 -9.32
CA LEU A 645 -28.12 0.72 -9.40
C LEU A 645 -28.02 1.25 -10.83
N ILE A 646 -27.03 0.81 -11.60
CA ILE A 646 -26.91 1.12 -13.04
C ILE A 646 -28.08 0.52 -13.81
N GLN A 647 -28.41 -0.76 -13.62
CA GLN A 647 -29.54 -1.40 -14.30
C GLN A 647 -30.84 -0.65 -14.04
N LYS A 648 -31.15 -0.38 -12.76
CA LYS A 648 -32.39 0.29 -12.38
C LYS A 648 -32.52 1.66 -13.05
N ASN A 649 -31.51 2.51 -12.92
CA ASN A 649 -31.55 3.86 -13.49
C ASN A 649 -31.57 3.84 -15.02
N LEU A 650 -30.93 2.86 -15.67
CA LEU A 650 -31.01 2.69 -17.12
C LEU A 650 -32.46 2.41 -17.56
N ILE A 651 -33.16 1.51 -16.87
CA ILE A 651 -34.56 1.19 -17.20
C ILE A 651 -35.46 2.40 -16.93
N ASP A 652 -35.31 3.06 -15.78
CA ASP A 652 -36.10 4.22 -15.40
C ASP A 652 -35.93 5.41 -16.39
N ASN A 653 -34.73 5.59 -16.95
CA ASN A 653 -34.44 6.71 -17.88
C ASN A 653 -34.69 6.40 -19.37
N THR A 654 -34.76 5.12 -19.75
CA THR A 654 -34.83 4.74 -21.18
C THR A 654 -36.11 4.03 -21.58
N ASP A 655 -36.93 3.59 -20.61
CA ASP A 655 -38.10 2.72 -20.82
C ASP A 655 -37.78 1.42 -21.58
N ALA A 656 -36.50 1.01 -21.62
CA ALA A 656 -36.07 -0.20 -22.30
C ALA A 656 -36.61 -1.46 -21.60
N PHE A 657 -36.65 -2.58 -22.33
CA PHE A 657 -37.01 -3.85 -21.72
C PHE A 657 -35.93 -4.28 -20.72
N ASP A 658 -36.32 -4.54 -19.48
CA ASP A 658 -35.41 -4.95 -18.42
C ASP A 658 -35.05 -6.43 -18.53
N ARG A 659 -33.78 -6.72 -18.83
CA ARG A 659 -33.25 -8.10 -18.85
C ARG A 659 -32.50 -8.48 -17.58
N GLY A 660 -32.43 -7.54 -16.63
CA GLY A 660 -31.87 -7.70 -15.30
C GLY A 660 -30.35 -7.66 -15.25
N VAL A 661 -29.86 -7.69 -14.02
CA VAL A 661 -28.46 -7.83 -13.67
C VAL A 661 -28.02 -9.29 -13.80
N LYS A 662 -26.87 -9.50 -14.42
CA LYS A 662 -26.31 -10.81 -14.72
C LYS A 662 -24.86 -10.93 -14.29
N THR A 663 -24.36 -12.16 -14.37
CA THR A 663 -22.95 -12.44 -14.18
C THR A 663 -22.38 -13.12 -15.42
N SER A 664 -21.15 -12.76 -15.75
CA SER A 664 -20.45 -13.31 -16.90
C SER A 664 -18.94 -13.26 -16.69
N ASN A 665 -18.21 -14.18 -17.33
CA ASN A 665 -16.77 -14.34 -17.17
C ASN A 665 -15.96 -13.41 -18.10
N PHE A 666 -16.37 -12.15 -18.22
CA PHE A 666 -15.67 -11.17 -19.05
C PHE A 666 -14.33 -10.79 -18.42
N VAL A 667 -13.27 -10.76 -19.22
CA VAL A 667 -11.89 -10.43 -18.77
C VAL A 667 -11.87 -9.11 -17.99
N VAL A 668 -12.53 -8.07 -18.52
CA VAL A 668 -12.58 -6.73 -17.93
C VAL A 668 -13.28 -6.66 -16.56
N LEU A 669 -14.09 -7.66 -16.22
CA LEU A 669 -14.75 -7.78 -14.90
C LEU A 669 -13.99 -8.77 -14.00
N ARG A 670 -13.64 -9.94 -14.54
CA ARG A 670 -12.92 -11.00 -13.81
C ARG A 670 -11.54 -10.56 -13.37
N GLU A 671 -10.84 -9.70 -14.10
CA GLU A 671 -9.46 -9.32 -13.76
C GLU A 671 -9.38 -7.97 -13.03
N ASN A 672 -10.47 -7.21 -12.98
CA ASN A 672 -10.49 -5.92 -12.31
C ASN A 672 -10.80 -6.04 -10.80
N ILE A 673 -9.91 -5.55 -9.94
CA ILE A 673 -10.00 -5.75 -8.47
C ILE A 673 -11.00 -4.81 -7.78
N ILE A 674 -11.41 -3.75 -8.47
CA ILE A 674 -12.36 -2.74 -7.98
C ILE A 674 -13.79 -3.04 -8.45
N PRO A 675 -14.82 -2.39 -7.88
CA PRO A 675 -16.18 -2.42 -8.40
C PRO A 675 -16.23 -2.19 -9.91
N SER A 676 -16.67 -3.20 -10.66
CA SER A 676 -16.62 -3.22 -12.12
C SER A 676 -17.93 -3.72 -12.72
N VAL A 677 -18.46 -2.96 -13.68
CA VAL A 677 -19.72 -3.24 -14.38
C VAL A 677 -19.52 -3.17 -15.89
N LEU A 678 -20.07 -4.12 -16.61
CA LEU A 678 -20.22 -4.05 -18.07
C LEU A 678 -21.69 -3.79 -18.38
N VAL A 679 -21.96 -2.81 -19.23
CA VAL A 679 -23.30 -2.39 -19.61
C VAL A 679 -23.52 -2.74 -21.08
N GLU A 680 -24.52 -3.58 -21.35
CA GLU A 680 -25.04 -3.82 -22.70
C GLU A 680 -26.27 -2.93 -22.90
N CYS A 681 -26.13 -1.83 -23.64
CA CYS A 681 -27.17 -0.79 -23.70
C CYS A 681 -28.38 -1.12 -24.60
N GLY A 682 -28.37 -2.27 -25.28
CA GLY A 682 -29.41 -2.74 -26.18
C GLY A 682 -28.85 -3.68 -27.25
N PHE A 683 -29.68 -4.36 -28.02
CA PHE A 683 -29.27 -5.27 -29.09
C PHE A 683 -29.12 -4.52 -30.42
N ILE A 684 -27.88 -4.26 -30.84
CA ILE A 684 -27.57 -3.56 -32.09
C ILE A 684 -28.07 -4.29 -33.34
N THR A 685 -28.32 -5.61 -33.25
CA THR A 685 -28.91 -6.42 -34.32
C THR A 685 -30.43 -6.28 -34.43
N ASN A 686 -31.10 -5.73 -33.41
CA ASN A 686 -32.53 -5.45 -33.45
C ASN A 686 -32.78 -4.08 -34.09
N LYS A 687 -33.58 -4.03 -35.15
CA LYS A 687 -33.83 -2.80 -35.92
C LYS A 687 -34.40 -1.64 -35.10
N ASN A 688 -35.28 -1.91 -34.15
CA ASN A 688 -35.88 -0.85 -33.33
C ASN A 688 -34.87 -0.35 -32.31
N GLU A 689 -34.11 -1.24 -31.69
CA GLU A 689 -33.07 -0.84 -30.73
C GLU A 689 -31.90 -0.17 -31.42
N SER A 690 -31.48 -0.60 -32.62
CA SER A 690 -30.42 0.07 -33.37
C SER A 690 -30.75 1.52 -33.66
N ASN A 691 -32.03 1.83 -33.97
CA ASN A 691 -32.48 3.21 -34.18
C ASN A 691 -32.41 4.05 -32.90
N ASN A 692 -32.69 3.45 -31.74
CA ASN A 692 -32.53 4.11 -30.44
C ASN A 692 -31.04 4.28 -30.10
N LEU A 693 -30.22 3.25 -30.28
CA LEU A 693 -28.78 3.27 -29.95
C LEU A 693 -27.99 4.30 -30.75
N ILE A 694 -28.45 4.71 -31.93
CA ILE A 694 -27.83 5.78 -32.73
C ILE A 694 -28.49 7.15 -32.52
N ASP A 695 -29.60 7.22 -31.79
CA ASP A 695 -30.27 8.47 -31.44
C ASP A 695 -29.51 9.18 -30.31
N ASP A 696 -29.24 10.46 -30.52
CA ASP A 696 -28.44 11.28 -29.59
C ASP A 696 -29.12 11.42 -28.22
N ASN A 697 -30.45 11.56 -28.17
CA ASN A 697 -31.16 11.73 -26.90
C ASN A 697 -31.17 10.42 -26.12
N TYR A 698 -31.32 9.29 -26.80
CA TYR A 698 -31.27 7.98 -26.15
C TYR A 698 -29.88 7.70 -25.55
N GLN A 699 -28.80 8.00 -26.27
CA GLN A 699 -27.44 7.90 -25.74
C GLN A 699 -27.23 8.81 -24.52
N ARG A 700 -27.76 10.05 -24.54
CA ARG A 700 -27.73 10.95 -23.37
C ARG A 700 -28.51 10.40 -22.18
N ASN A 701 -29.68 9.78 -22.41
CA ASN A 701 -30.46 9.16 -21.34
C ASN A 701 -29.70 8.00 -20.68
N ILE A 702 -29.01 7.17 -21.49
CA ILE A 702 -28.10 6.12 -20.99
C ILE A 702 -26.98 6.75 -20.16
N SER A 703 -26.31 7.78 -20.70
CA SER A 703 -25.20 8.43 -20.02
C SER A 703 -25.61 9.10 -18.71
N GLU A 704 -26.78 9.73 -18.67
CA GLU A 704 -27.36 10.33 -17.46
C GLU A 704 -27.69 9.26 -16.42
N ALA A 705 -28.27 8.13 -16.83
CA ALA A 705 -28.53 7.01 -15.92
C ALA A 705 -27.24 6.49 -15.27
N ILE A 706 -26.19 6.26 -16.07
CA ILE A 706 -24.88 5.82 -15.59
C ILE A 706 -24.28 6.85 -14.64
N TYR A 707 -24.31 8.14 -15.01
CA TYR A 707 -23.85 9.26 -14.18
C TYR A 707 -24.54 9.27 -12.80
N ARG A 708 -25.88 9.23 -12.78
CA ARG A 708 -26.68 9.23 -11.54
C ARG A 708 -26.36 8.02 -10.67
N SER A 709 -26.19 6.85 -11.27
CA SER A 709 -25.81 5.63 -10.55
C SER A 709 -24.42 5.75 -9.92
N ILE A 710 -23.44 6.32 -10.62
CA ILE A 710 -22.10 6.54 -10.07
C ILE A 710 -22.15 7.46 -8.85
N LEU A 711 -22.83 8.60 -8.95
CA LEU A 711 -22.92 9.55 -7.83
C LEU A 711 -23.65 8.96 -6.64
N SER A 712 -24.80 8.30 -6.87
CA SER A 712 -25.57 7.68 -5.80
C SER A 712 -24.83 6.51 -5.16
N TYR A 713 -24.05 5.75 -5.92
CA TYR A 713 -23.20 4.69 -5.37
C TYR A 713 -22.07 5.27 -4.50
N LEU A 714 -21.48 6.40 -4.90
CA LEU A 714 -20.43 7.10 -4.16
C LEU A 714 -20.95 7.98 -3.01
N GLY A 715 -22.27 8.07 -2.80
CA GLY A 715 -22.86 8.94 -1.77
C GLY A 715 -22.62 10.43 -2.01
N ILE A 716 -22.60 10.86 -3.27
CA ILE A 716 -22.41 12.25 -3.70
C ILE A 716 -23.77 12.85 -4.06
N GLU A 717 -24.17 13.95 -3.41
CA GLU A 717 -25.40 14.68 -3.76
C GLU A 717 -25.22 15.46 -5.07
N GLU A 718 -26.26 15.46 -5.92
CA GLU A 718 -26.34 16.35 -7.07
C GLU A 718 -26.55 17.79 -6.59
N ILE A 719 -25.71 18.73 -7.06
CA ILE A 719 -25.81 20.17 -6.75
C ILE A 719 -27.00 20.81 -7.46
#